data_AF-A0A4Z1G3I7-F1
#
_entry.id   AF-A0A4Z1G3I7-F1
#
_cell.length_a   1.000
_cell.length_b   1.000
_cell.length_c   1.000
_cell.angle_alpha   90.00
_cell.angle_beta   90.00
_cell.angle_gamma   90.00
#
_symmetry.space_group_name_H-M   'P 1'
#
loop_
_entity.id
_entity.type
_entity.pdbx_description
1 polymer ?
#
loop_
_entity_poly.entity_id
_entity_poly.type
_entity_poly.pdbx_seq_one_letter_code
_entity_poly.pdbx_strand_id
1 'polypeptide(L)'
;MSHSSNSPLRQYGEHTKEATLCAQDGLFEIWDSRPDEMKKVDLKDIKITGRRQHVNYHHFTPFGRPHIHFFKPSYLSRRHNSKLKLHSFTDTTSKSTSCSSWYYFTMASFSIISILLALRFFFIVSGAPTPVPTDAVATTASASSSYWLASIQRQGIAPFGDASYQIFRNVKDFGAVGDGVTDDTAAINSAISSGNRCGKGCDSTTVTPALVYFPPGTYAISAPIKQQYFTQLVGDAVTLPTIKGLANFAGMALLDADPYDPEFNWFTNQNNFYRQIRNFVIDLTAMPASTGSGIHWQVAQATSLQNIVFNMRTDGGEGNNQQGIFMDNGSGGFMADLTFNGGKYGAFLGSQQFTSRNLTFNNCQTAIYLNWAWLWTFKDININNCGVGLDMSAGGASSRAAGSATLMDSTIVNTPIGISTVYDVNETGTNGTLVIDNVDFSSNVPVAVYDATSKSTVLAGNAKIASWAQGKVYTGVNAGAASQGSQDAVTKPAVLLDSTGKLFGRTKPQYETLPASSFLSVKSNGAKGDGTTDDTAAIQAIFDKATTDQVVYFDHGAYIVTDTIKVPKNIKITGEIWPMIMAKGFNDQANPKVVFQVGQVGDTGSVEISDIVFQTMGPAAGAILIEWNIKETSQGSAGMWDVHTRIGGSAGTQLQSNTCAKNPNATHSSNPDCIGAFMLLHVTEKASIYLENNWFWVADHELDLTDHTQIDVYSGRGILIASEEGPTWMYGTASEHNVLYNYQLANTSNIFMGAIQTETPYYQSNPDSTTPFTTNSVYGDPSFTGGSLADKAWGVRIVNSEDVFITGAGLYSFFDNYSQDCLQTSNCQSNMLSIEGSGNIHITGLSTVGVENMVTIDGQSGAVFKDNRNTFAATIAMFKGADTGVKC
;
A
#
# COMPACT_ATOMS: atom_id res chain seq x y z
N MET A 1 -87.66 -18.89 6.19
CA MET A 1 -87.99 -19.20 4.78
C MET A 1 -87.23 -18.18 3.94
N SER A 2 -86.45 -18.45 2.89
CA SER A 2 -86.11 -19.64 2.09
C SER A 2 -85.06 -19.21 1.03
N HIS A 3 -83.99 -20.02 0.88
CA HIS A 3 -83.16 -20.31 -0.32
C HIS A 3 -82.37 -19.15 -0.99
N SER A 4 -81.12 -19.28 -1.48
CA SER A 4 -80.18 -20.39 -1.67
C SER A 4 -78.74 -19.89 -2.01
N SER A 5 -77.78 -20.78 -1.78
CA SER A 5 -76.48 -21.02 -2.49
C SER A 5 -75.23 -20.12 -2.33
N ASN A 6 -74.19 -20.78 -1.78
CA ASN A 6 -72.75 -20.89 -2.12
C ASN A 6 -71.75 -19.70 -2.10
N SER A 7 -70.79 -19.86 -1.16
CA SER A 7 -69.32 -19.60 -1.18
C SER A 7 -68.75 -18.19 -1.44
N PRO A 8 -67.81 -17.71 -0.58
CA PRO A 8 -66.81 -16.71 -0.97
C PRO A 8 -65.43 -17.35 -1.20
N LEU A 9 -64.83 -17.08 -2.36
CA LEU A 9 -63.48 -17.52 -2.76
C LEU A 9 -62.38 -16.58 -2.23
N ARG A 10 -61.26 -17.19 -1.83
CA ARG A 10 -60.03 -16.57 -1.33
C ARG A 10 -59.11 -16.11 -2.48
N GLN A 11 -58.38 -15.03 -2.17
CA GLN A 11 -57.07 -14.57 -2.64
C GLN A 11 -56.28 -15.46 -3.62
N TYR A 12 -55.96 -14.93 -4.79
CA TYR A 12 -54.63 -14.93 -5.45
C TYR A 12 -54.62 -13.75 -6.43
N GLY A 13 -53.62 -12.87 -6.34
CA GLY A 13 -53.40 -11.75 -7.26
C GLY A 13 -51.99 -11.84 -7.80
N GLU A 14 -51.87 -12.10 -9.10
CA GLU A 14 -50.63 -12.24 -9.83
C GLU A 14 -49.88 -10.91 -9.93
N HIS A 15 -48.57 -10.94 -9.64
CA HIS A 15 -47.63 -9.90 -9.98
C HIS A 15 -47.12 -10.15 -11.41
N THR A 16 -47.56 -9.32 -12.35
CA THR A 16 -46.85 -9.07 -13.61
C THR A 16 -46.56 -7.58 -13.68
N LYS A 17 -45.37 -7.18 -13.22
CA LYS A 17 -44.76 -5.91 -13.62
C LYS A 17 -44.00 -6.20 -14.91
N GLU A 18 -44.54 -5.69 -16.02
CA GLU A 18 -43.84 -5.62 -17.29
C GLU A 18 -42.60 -4.73 -17.13
N ALA A 19 -41.43 -5.32 -17.34
CA ALA A 19 -40.17 -4.64 -17.54
C ALA A 19 -40.03 -4.33 -19.03
N THR A 20 -40.36 -3.10 -19.43
CA THR A 20 -40.07 -2.62 -20.78
C THR A 20 -39.82 -1.13 -20.72
N LEU A 21 -38.59 -0.70 -20.42
CA LEU A 21 -38.13 0.68 -20.63
C LEU A 21 -36.60 0.79 -20.67
N CYS A 22 -35.91 -0.09 -21.41
CA CYS A 22 -34.54 0.15 -21.87
C CYS A 22 -34.40 -0.29 -23.34
N ALA A 23 -35.06 0.44 -24.22
CA ALA A 23 -34.71 0.50 -25.62
C ALA A 23 -35.01 1.92 -26.09
N GLN A 24 -33.97 2.75 -26.27
CA GLN A 24 -34.10 3.97 -27.06
C GLN A 24 -33.15 3.86 -28.25
N ASP A 25 -33.70 3.29 -29.31
CA ASP A 25 -33.31 3.62 -30.67
C ASP A 25 -33.75 5.06 -30.97
N GLY A 26 -32.78 5.89 -31.38
CA GLY A 26 -32.93 6.92 -32.40
C GLY A 26 -33.68 8.21 -32.06
N LEU A 27 -32.93 9.31 -31.92
CA LEU A 27 -33.28 10.59 -32.53
C LEU A 27 -32.00 11.29 -33.02
N PHE A 28 -31.59 10.95 -34.24
CA PHE A 28 -30.71 11.80 -35.06
C PHE A 28 -31.59 12.85 -35.74
N GLU A 29 -31.40 14.13 -35.42
CA GLU A 29 -31.82 15.20 -36.32
C GLU A 29 -30.78 15.35 -37.43
N ILE A 30 -31.20 14.94 -38.63
CA ILE A 30 -30.50 15.18 -39.89
C ILE A 30 -30.73 16.64 -40.28
N TRP A 31 -29.66 17.41 -40.42
CA TRP A 31 -29.64 18.60 -41.28
C TRP A 31 -28.56 18.42 -42.35
N ASP A 32 -29.03 18.10 -43.56
CA ASP A 32 -28.30 18.25 -44.82
C ASP A 32 -29.29 18.98 -45.75
N SER A 33 -29.03 20.12 -46.38
CA SER A 33 -27.91 20.45 -47.25
C SER A 33 -28.05 21.93 -47.69
N ARG A 34 -26.94 22.63 -47.91
CA ARG A 34 -26.54 23.11 -49.26
C ARG A 34 -25.24 23.95 -49.23
N PRO A 35 -24.43 23.86 -50.30
CA PRO A 35 -23.11 24.48 -50.42
C PRO A 35 -23.19 25.89 -51.06
N ASP A 36 -22.20 26.74 -50.78
CA ASP A 36 -21.40 27.50 -51.77
C ASP A 36 -20.78 28.80 -51.20
N GLU A 37 -19.50 28.97 -51.56
CA GLU A 37 -18.70 30.21 -51.67
C GLU A 37 -18.39 31.10 -50.44
N MET A 38 -17.11 31.18 -50.04
CA MET A 38 -16.21 32.30 -50.40
C MET A 38 -14.86 32.28 -49.63
N LYS A 39 -13.79 32.09 -50.41
CA LYS A 39 -12.50 32.82 -50.45
C LYS A 39 -11.56 32.91 -49.22
N LYS A 40 -10.37 32.32 -49.43
CA LYS A 40 -9.00 32.78 -49.09
C LYS A 40 -8.86 34.18 -48.45
N VAL A 41 -8.13 34.29 -47.33
CA VAL A 41 -7.07 35.31 -47.14
C VAL A 41 -5.95 34.81 -46.20
N ASP A 42 -4.77 34.73 -46.80
CA ASP A 42 -3.38 34.95 -46.37
C ASP A 42 -2.92 35.04 -44.90
N LEU A 43 -1.79 34.35 -44.68
CA LEU A 43 -0.78 34.54 -43.64
C LEU A 43 -0.11 35.91 -43.77
N LYS A 44 0.03 36.65 -42.65
CA LYS A 44 1.17 37.55 -42.42
C LYS A 44 1.32 37.98 -40.96
N ASP A 45 2.58 37.93 -40.53
CA ASP A 45 3.25 38.79 -39.55
C ASP A 45 2.90 38.70 -38.07
N ILE A 46 3.67 37.88 -37.33
CA ILE A 46 4.27 38.33 -36.06
C ILE A 46 5.75 37.94 -36.03
N LYS A 47 6.61 38.96 -36.20
CA LYS A 47 8.05 38.90 -35.93
C LYS A 47 8.29 39.03 -34.42
N ILE A 48 9.04 38.10 -33.83
CA ILE A 48 9.79 38.38 -32.60
C ILE A 48 11.26 38.05 -32.86
N THR A 49 12.09 39.06 -32.59
CA THR A 49 13.52 39.16 -32.83
C THR A 49 14.33 38.16 -32.01
N GLY A 50 15.06 37.28 -32.70
CA GLY A 50 16.05 36.40 -32.11
C GLY A 50 17.40 37.10 -31.88
N ARG A 51 17.96 36.96 -30.69
CA ARG A 51 19.39 37.19 -30.40
C ARG A 51 20.07 35.84 -30.31
N ARG A 52 20.89 35.50 -31.31
CA ARG A 52 21.77 34.32 -31.31
C ARG A 52 22.93 34.53 -30.33
N GLN A 53 23.17 33.55 -29.47
CA GLN A 53 24.54 33.23 -29.04
C GLN A 53 24.78 31.74 -29.25
N HIS A 54 25.96 31.47 -29.81
CA HIS A 54 26.47 30.18 -30.25
C HIS A 54 26.60 29.18 -29.09
N VAL A 55 26.21 27.92 -29.34
CA VAL A 55 26.66 26.77 -28.55
C VAL A 55 27.23 25.72 -29.52
N ASN A 56 28.45 25.29 -29.23
CA ASN A 56 29.19 24.29 -29.97
C ASN A 56 28.61 22.88 -29.72
N TYR A 57 28.58 22.08 -30.78
CA TYR A 57 28.29 20.66 -30.79
C TYR A 57 29.38 19.86 -30.05
N HIS A 58 28.98 18.99 -29.12
CA HIS A 58 29.72 17.76 -28.79
C HIS A 58 28.74 16.60 -28.55
N HIS A 59 29.23 15.40 -28.86
CA HIS A 59 28.49 14.18 -29.20
C HIS A 59 27.53 13.64 -28.13
N PHE A 60 26.37 13.15 -28.60
CA PHE A 60 25.45 12.28 -27.88
C PHE A 60 25.92 10.82 -27.94
N THR A 61 25.83 10.12 -26.80
CA THR A 61 25.63 8.66 -26.75
C THR A 61 24.26 8.39 -26.11
N PRO A 62 23.53 7.34 -26.49
CA PRO A 62 22.11 7.21 -26.17
C PRO A 62 21.92 6.37 -24.89
N PHE A 63 21.67 7.03 -23.77
CA PHE A 63 21.04 6.41 -22.60
C PHE A 63 20.05 7.42 -22.02
N GLY A 64 18.86 7.47 -22.60
CA GLY A 64 17.73 8.25 -22.09
C GLY A 64 16.95 7.41 -21.09
N ARG A 65 17.15 7.66 -19.81
CA ARG A 65 16.20 7.29 -18.74
C ARG A 65 15.36 8.54 -18.42
N PRO A 66 14.03 8.47 -18.30
CA PRO A 66 13.24 9.62 -17.87
C PRO A 66 13.46 9.83 -16.36
N HIS A 67 14.21 10.88 -16.01
CA HIS A 67 14.26 11.38 -14.65
C HIS A 67 13.05 12.29 -14.41
N ILE A 68 12.13 11.86 -13.54
CA ILE A 68 11.17 12.78 -12.92
C ILE A 68 11.98 13.70 -12.00
N HIS A 69 12.00 15.00 -12.30
CA HIS A 69 12.64 15.98 -11.42
C HIS A 69 11.83 16.15 -10.14
N PHE A 70 12.16 15.38 -9.10
CA PHE A 70 11.72 15.66 -7.74
C PHE A 70 12.56 16.80 -7.12
N PHE A 71 11.92 17.59 -6.26
CA PHE A 71 12.50 18.71 -5.52
C PHE A 71 13.90 18.39 -4.97
N LYS A 72 14.92 19.12 -5.42
CA LYS A 72 16.20 19.19 -4.69
C LYS A 72 16.00 20.04 -3.44
N PRO A 73 16.27 19.55 -2.22
CA PRO A 73 16.41 20.40 -1.05
C PRO A 73 17.57 21.36 -1.30
N SER A 74 17.30 22.65 -1.29
CA SER A 74 18.33 23.68 -1.47
C SER A 74 19.18 23.78 -0.21
N TYR A 75 20.28 23.02 -0.16
CA TYR A 75 21.34 23.25 0.81
C TYR A 75 22.07 24.56 0.48
N LEU A 76 21.83 25.58 1.29
CA LEU A 76 22.63 26.81 1.31
C LEU A 76 24.05 26.48 1.79
N SER A 77 24.97 26.24 0.85
CA SER A 77 26.41 26.21 1.15
C SER A 77 26.89 27.63 1.48
N ARG A 78 27.13 27.93 2.75
CA ARG A 78 27.92 29.11 3.14
C ARG A 78 29.39 28.84 2.81
N ARG A 79 29.92 29.62 1.87
CA ARG A 79 31.34 29.70 1.53
C ARG A 79 32.17 30.06 2.76
N HIS A 80 33.16 29.23 3.08
CA HIS A 80 34.35 29.66 3.82
C HIS A 80 35.58 29.40 2.96
N ASN A 81 36.21 30.50 2.56
CA ASN A 81 37.45 30.50 1.81
C ASN A 81 38.63 30.64 2.78
N SER A 82 39.62 29.78 2.52
CA SER A 82 41.07 29.96 2.64
C SER A 82 41.76 30.03 4.01
N LYS A 83 42.46 28.91 4.29
CA LYS A 83 43.91 28.75 4.55
C LYS A 83 44.57 29.63 5.63
N LEU A 84 45.13 28.97 6.66
CA LEU A 84 46.56 29.08 7.00
C LEU A 84 47.03 27.94 7.93
N LYS A 85 48.30 27.56 7.74
CA LYS A 85 49.02 26.45 8.37
C LYS A 85 49.62 26.84 9.75
N LEU A 86 49.88 25.78 10.53
CA LEU A 86 51.08 25.48 11.34
C LEU A 86 51.12 25.76 12.86
N HIS A 87 51.51 24.68 13.55
CA HIS A 87 52.32 24.52 14.76
C HIS A 87 51.73 24.58 16.18
N SER A 88 52.11 23.51 16.90
CA SER A 88 52.16 23.30 18.34
C SER A 88 52.93 24.40 19.07
N PHE A 89 52.56 24.70 20.31
CA PHE A 89 53.44 24.61 21.49
C PHE A 89 52.64 24.83 22.78
N THR A 90 53.16 24.23 23.83
CA THR A 90 52.75 24.24 25.24
C THR A 90 52.97 25.59 25.94
N ASP A 91 52.32 25.71 27.10
CA ASP A 91 52.83 26.30 28.36
C ASP A 91 52.38 27.71 28.82
N THR A 92 51.69 27.67 29.98
CA THR A 92 51.87 28.45 31.22
C THR A 92 51.72 29.98 31.34
N THR A 93 51.11 30.34 32.49
CA THR A 93 51.24 31.57 33.32
C THR A 93 50.54 32.83 32.82
N SER A 94 50.05 33.78 33.64
CA SER A 94 49.70 33.92 35.08
C SER A 94 49.14 35.35 35.29
N LYS A 95 48.53 35.60 36.46
CA LYS A 95 48.26 36.90 37.16
C LYS A 95 46.96 37.63 36.79
N SER A 96 45.93 37.65 37.66
CA SER A 96 45.74 38.40 38.95
C SER A 96 45.39 39.87 38.71
N THR A 97 44.33 40.48 39.26
CA THR A 97 43.99 40.76 40.69
C THR A 97 42.54 41.35 40.73
N SER A 98 41.59 40.88 41.56
CA SER A 98 41.34 41.02 43.01
C SER A 98 40.57 42.29 43.47
N CYS A 99 39.43 42.11 44.15
CA CYS A 99 39.00 42.75 45.43
C CYS A 99 37.57 42.26 45.78
N SER A 100 37.39 41.39 46.80
CA SER A 100 37.05 41.65 48.23
C SER A 100 35.54 41.93 48.45
N SER A 101 34.79 41.39 49.43
CA SER A 101 35.10 41.05 50.84
C SER A 101 34.03 40.14 51.51
N TRP A 102 34.50 39.10 52.23
CA TRP A 102 34.19 38.59 53.59
C TRP A 102 32.76 38.16 53.99
N TYR A 103 32.46 36.91 54.41
CA TYR A 103 32.88 36.02 55.53
C TYR A 103 32.05 36.14 56.84
N TYR A 104 31.34 35.05 57.18
CA TYR A 104 31.27 34.45 58.53
C TYR A 104 31.35 32.92 58.41
N PHE A 105 32.10 32.32 59.33
CA PHE A 105 32.50 30.91 59.40
C PHE A 105 31.89 30.26 60.66
N THR A 106 32.06 28.93 60.74
CA THR A 106 31.94 27.99 61.90
C THR A 106 30.59 27.31 62.13
N MET A 107 30.49 26.04 62.52
CA MET A 107 31.28 24.80 62.34
C MET A 107 30.40 23.65 62.90
N ALA A 108 30.43 22.50 62.22
CA ALA A 108 30.33 21.12 62.71
C ALA A 108 29.34 20.72 63.84
N SER A 109 28.47 19.74 63.59
CA SER A 109 28.74 18.32 63.93
C SER A 109 27.51 17.41 63.76
N PHE A 110 27.81 16.17 63.39
CA PHE A 110 26.95 15.03 63.10
C PHE A 110 25.94 14.65 64.21
N SER A 111 24.79 14.11 63.80
CA SER A 111 24.07 13.13 64.62
C SER A 111 23.37 12.06 63.78
N ILE A 112 23.94 10.88 63.90
CA ILE A 112 23.40 9.55 63.64
C ILE A 112 22.10 9.40 64.43
N ILE A 113 20.94 9.31 63.76
CA ILE A 113 19.68 8.66 64.21
C ILE A 113 18.73 8.69 62.99
N SER A 114 18.94 7.77 62.05
CA SER A 114 17.92 7.30 61.08
C SER A 114 18.22 5.88 60.55
N ILE A 115 19.27 5.23 61.05
CA ILE A 115 19.71 3.87 60.68
C ILE A 115 19.37 2.86 61.80
N LEU A 116 18.26 3.08 62.53
CA LEU A 116 17.86 2.23 63.69
C LEU A 116 16.37 1.84 63.69
N LEU A 117 15.79 1.59 62.51
CA LEU A 117 14.42 1.04 62.40
C LEU A 117 14.27 -0.13 61.40
N ALA A 118 15.38 -0.79 61.03
CA ALA A 118 15.36 -1.95 60.13
C ALA A 118 16.07 -3.20 60.68
N LEU A 119 16.28 -3.30 62.00
CA LEU A 119 16.99 -4.42 62.64
C LEU A 119 16.30 -4.86 63.93
N ARG A 120 15.10 -5.46 63.81
CA ARG A 120 14.49 -6.32 64.84
C ARG A 120 13.55 -7.36 64.24
N PHE A 121 14.06 -8.27 63.43
CA PHE A 121 13.50 -9.64 63.31
C PHE A 121 14.62 -10.61 62.89
N PHE A 122 15.59 -10.79 63.78
CA PHE A 122 16.43 -11.99 63.78
C PHE A 122 16.45 -12.52 65.21
N PHE A 123 15.83 -13.69 65.40
CA PHE A 123 16.33 -14.86 66.15
C PHE A 123 15.15 -15.78 66.46
N ILE A 124 14.95 -16.86 65.67
CA ILE A 124 14.72 -18.24 66.15
C ILE A 124 15.25 -19.25 65.10
N VAL A 125 16.41 -19.87 65.43
CA VAL A 125 16.81 -21.30 65.37
C VAL A 125 16.47 -22.19 64.15
N SER A 126 17.53 -22.46 63.38
CA SER A 126 18.12 -23.77 62.99
C SER A 126 17.27 -24.94 62.44
N GLY A 127 17.44 -25.21 61.13
CA GLY A 127 17.30 -26.51 60.46
C GLY A 127 18.24 -26.56 59.24
N ALA A 128 18.97 -27.66 59.04
CA ALA A 128 20.18 -27.79 58.20
C ALA A 128 20.01 -27.44 56.69
N PRO A 129 21.07 -26.93 56.02
CA PRO A 129 21.05 -26.70 54.58
C PRO A 129 21.26 -28.02 53.82
N THR A 130 20.31 -28.34 52.93
CA THR A 130 20.52 -29.31 51.84
C THR A 130 21.57 -28.78 50.85
N PRO A 131 22.41 -29.65 50.26
CA PRO A 131 23.52 -29.21 49.42
C PRO A 131 23.04 -28.43 48.21
N VAL A 132 23.67 -27.27 48.00
CA VAL A 132 23.53 -26.43 46.80
C VAL A 132 24.04 -27.23 45.59
N PRO A 133 23.24 -27.42 44.54
CA PRO A 133 23.78 -27.85 43.25
C PRO A 133 24.60 -26.69 42.70
N THR A 134 25.90 -26.93 42.59
CA THR A 134 26.87 -26.14 41.85
C THR A 134 26.37 -25.82 40.44
N ASP A 135 26.65 -24.58 40.00
CA ASP A 135 26.45 -24.06 38.65
C ASP A 135 26.71 -25.12 37.57
N ALA A 136 25.63 -25.63 36.99
CA ALA A 136 25.68 -26.12 35.63
C ALA A 136 25.45 -24.89 34.75
N VAL A 137 26.48 -24.51 33.99
CA VAL A 137 26.35 -23.69 32.80
C VAL A 137 25.17 -24.24 32.02
N ALA A 138 24.03 -23.55 32.09
CA ALA A 138 22.91 -23.82 31.21
C ALA A 138 23.41 -23.46 29.82
N THR A 139 23.84 -24.48 29.09
CA THR A 139 23.89 -24.42 27.64
C THR A 139 22.51 -23.93 27.22
N THR A 140 22.45 -22.69 26.73
CA THR A 140 21.27 -22.12 26.11
C THR A 140 20.97 -22.94 24.88
N ALA A 141 20.23 -24.03 25.08
CA ALA A 141 19.55 -24.73 24.01
C ALA A 141 18.72 -23.67 23.28
N SER A 142 18.92 -23.58 21.96
CA SER A 142 18.07 -22.83 21.04
C SER A 142 16.62 -22.91 21.53
N ALA A 143 16.02 -21.77 21.89
CA ALA A 143 14.60 -21.74 22.24
C ALA A 143 13.82 -22.22 21.01
N SER A 144 13.38 -23.48 21.02
CA SER A 144 12.59 -24.07 19.95
C SER A 144 11.20 -23.43 19.96
N SER A 145 10.89 -22.64 18.94
CA SER A 145 9.54 -22.10 18.75
C SER A 145 8.59 -23.17 18.19
N SER A 146 7.31 -23.07 18.54
CA SER A 146 6.24 -23.86 17.93
C SER A 146 5.75 -23.30 16.59
N TYR A 147 6.28 -22.14 16.14
CA TYR A 147 5.85 -21.54 14.89
C TYR A 147 6.12 -22.48 13.71
N TRP A 148 5.07 -22.86 12.98
CA TRP A 148 5.14 -23.85 11.90
C TRP A 148 6.22 -23.53 10.85
N LEU A 149 6.41 -22.25 10.55
CA LEU A 149 7.40 -21.80 9.57
C LEU A 149 8.83 -22.19 9.98
N ALA A 150 9.14 -22.33 11.27
CA ALA A 150 10.47 -22.76 11.69
C ALA A 150 10.79 -24.22 11.30
N SER A 151 9.77 -25.06 11.15
CA SER A 151 9.91 -26.52 11.11
C SER A 151 9.26 -27.21 9.90
N ILE A 152 8.48 -26.48 9.10
CA ILE A 152 7.92 -27.01 7.86
C ILE A 152 9.04 -27.45 6.91
N GLN A 153 8.82 -28.56 6.21
CA GLN A 153 9.77 -29.07 5.23
C GLN A 153 10.02 -28.02 4.14
N ARG A 154 11.29 -27.75 3.83
CA ARG A 154 11.68 -26.80 2.79
C ARG A 154 11.82 -27.50 1.44
N GLN A 155 10.90 -27.18 0.53
CA GLN A 155 10.82 -27.80 -0.81
C GLN A 155 10.70 -26.75 -1.93
N GLY A 156 10.75 -25.45 -1.62
CA GLY A 156 10.72 -24.38 -2.60
C GLY A 156 11.88 -24.47 -3.60
N ILE A 157 11.62 -24.10 -4.86
CA ILE A 157 12.62 -24.00 -5.94
C ILE A 157 12.42 -22.69 -6.68
N ALA A 158 13.50 -22.12 -7.25
CA ALA A 158 13.43 -20.97 -8.15
C ALA A 158 13.39 -21.47 -9.62
N PRO A 159 12.21 -21.70 -10.21
CA PRO A 159 12.07 -22.45 -11.47
C PRO A 159 12.71 -21.76 -12.68
N PHE A 160 12.80 -20.43 -12.65
CA PHE A 160 13.41 -19.61 -13.70
C PHE A 160 14.76 -19.01 -13.27
N GLY A 161 15.31 -19.47 -12.14
CA GLY A 161 16.59 -19.05 -11.60
C GLY A 161 17.60 -20.20 -11.57
N ASP A 162 18.58 -20.12 -10.67
CA ASP A 162 19.53 -21.21 -10.43
C ASP A 162 18.84 -22.38 -9.70
N ALA A 163 18.97 -23.60 -10.23
CA ALA A 163 18.33 -24.78 -9.65
C ALA A 163 18.82 -25.15 -8.24
N SER A 164 20.02 -24.70 -7.86
CA SER A 164 20.60 -24.89 -6.52
C SER A 164 20.27 -23.76 -5.55
N TYR A 165 19.48 -22.77 -5.98
CA TYR A 165 19.16 -21.59 -5.20
C TYR A 165 18.34 -21.94 -3.94
N GLN A 166 18.89 -21.59 -2.79
CA GLN A 166 18.20 -21.71 -1.51
C GLN A 166 17.21 -20.55 -1.34
N ILE A 167 15.93 -20.81 -1.03
CA ILE A 167 14.92 -19.75 -0.84
C ILE A 167 14.73 -19.38 0.64
N PHE A 168 14.58 -20.41 1.48
CA PHE A 168 14.46 -20.22 2.92
C PHE A 168 15.84 -20.13 3.56
N ARG A 169 16.10 -19.07 4.34
CA ARG A 169 17.31 -18.91 5.13
C ARG A 169 16.96 -18.67 6.59
N ASN A 170 17.42 -19.52 7.49
CA ASN A 170 17.40 -19.21 8.92
C ASN A 170 18.70 -18.47 9.27
N VAL A 171 18.60 -17.28 9.86
CA VAL A 171 19.79 -16.46 10.18
C VAL A 171 20.80 -17.18 11.07
N LYS A 172 20.36 -18.13 11.91
CA LYS A 172 21.26 -18.92 12.78
C LYS A 172 22.13 -19.91 11.98
N ASP A 173 21.67 -20.37 10.81
CA ASP A 173 22.48 -21.22 9.92
C ASP A 173 23.64 -20.45 9.28
N PHE A 174 23.54 -19.11 9.28
CA PHE A 174 24.57 -18.19 8.79
C PHE A 174 25.44 -17.63 9.92
N GLY A 175 25.30 -18.16 11.15
CA GLY A 175 26.13 -17.82 12.29
C GLY A 175 25.57 -16.74 13.22
N ALA A 176 24.31 -16.30 13.03
CA ALA A 176 23.68 -15.40 13.98
C ALA A 176 23.44 -16.13 15.30
N VAL A 177 23.79 -15.51 16.42
CA VAL A 177 23.67 -16.13 17.75
C VAL A 177 22.32 -15.78 18.38
N GLY A 178 21.88 -14.52 18.27
CA GLY A 178 20.63 -14.06 18.85
C GLY A 178 20.64 -13.95 20.39
N ASP A 179 21.80 -13.69 21.00
CA ASP A 179 22.00 -13.56 22.45
C ASP A 179 21.95 -12.12 23.00
N GLY A 180 21.83 -11.12 22.12
CA GLY A 180 21.77 -9.70 22.44
C GLY A 180 23.11 -9.04 22.76
N VAL A 181 24.22 -9.79 22.57
CA VAL A 181 25.60 -9.37 22.86
C VAL A 181 26.49 -9.53 21.63
N THR A 182 26.42 -10.68 20.97
CA THR A 182 27.14 -10.95 19.73
C THR A 182 26.61 -10.06 18.62
N ASP A 183 27.51 -9.44 17.86
CA ASP A 183 27.13 -8.64 16.70
C ASP A 183 26.75 -9.55 15.52
N ASP A 184 25.45 -9.68 15.30
CA ASP A 184 24.87 -10.56 14.30
C ASP A 184 24.73 -9.90 12.92
N THR A 185 25.20 -8.64 12.74
CA THR A 185 25.05 -7.89 11.48
C THR A 185 25.58 -8.66 10.27
N ALA A 186 26.77 -9.25 10.39
CA ALA A 186 27.41 -9.95 9.27
C ALA A 186 26.66 -11.24 8.91
N ALA A 187 26.24 -12.01 9.91
CA ALA A 187 25.50 -13.26 9.71
C ALA A 187 24.13 -13.00 9.04
N ILE A 188 23.39 -12.00 9.52
CA ILE A 188 22.08 -11.66 8.96
C ILE A 188 22.21 -11.15 7.52
N ASN A 189 23.15 -10.23 7.25
CA ASN A 189 23.39 -9.77 5.88
C ASN A 189 23.89 -10.89 4.96
N SER A 190 24.63 -11.88 5.49
CA SER A 190 25.03 -13.08 4.73
C SER A 190 23.83 -13.95 4.39
N ALA A 191 22.90 -14.18 5.33
CA ALA A 191 21.66 -14.89 5.07
C ALA A 191 20.85 -14.21 3.93
N ILE A 192 20.74 -12.88 3.97
CA ILE A 192 20.00 -12.09 2.98
C ILE A 192 20.68 -12.13 1.60
N SER A 193 22.00 -12.03 1.53
CA SER A 193 22.73 -11.87 0.27
C SER A 193 23.18 -13.19 -0.39
N SER A 194 23.06 -14.31 0.32
CA SER A 194 23.42 -15.64 -0.17
C SER A 194 22.67 -16.01 -1.47
N GLY A 195 23.42 -16.54 -2.44
CA GLY A 195 22.86 -17.02 -3.72
C GLY A 195 22.82 -15.99 -4.85
N ASN A 196 23.78 -15.06 -4.92
CA ASN A 196 23.94 -14.08 -6.02
C ASN A 196 22.66 -13.29 -6.35
N ARG A 197 22.06 -12.73 -5.31
CA ARG A 197 20.77 -12.03 -5.40
C ARG A 197 20.89 -10.60 -5.92
N CYS A 198 19.74 -10.00 -6.19
CA CYS A 198 19.61 -8.60 -6.63
C CYS A 198 19.87 -7.61 -5.49
N GLY A 199 21.14 -7.23 -5.34
CA GLY A 199 21.59 -6.12 -4.50
C GLY A 199 22.07 -4.93 -5.32
N LYS A 200 23.09 -4.21 -4.83
CA LYS A 200 23.68 -3.05 -5.50
C LYS A 200 23.95 -3.30 -6.99
N GLY A 201 23.43 -2.42 -7.85
CA GLY A 201 23.65 -2.47 -9.30
C GLY A 201 22.69 -3.36 -10.07
N CYS A 202 21.76 -4.02 -9.38
CA CYS A 202 20.61 -4.71 -9.98
C CYS A 202 19.35 -3.88 -9.69
N ASP A 203 18.53 -3.60 -10.72
CA ASP A 203 17.35 -2.74 -10.59
C ASP A 203 16.16 -3.48 -9.97
N SER A 204 15.89 -4.69 -10.46
CA SER A 204 14.80 -5.55 -9.98
C SER A 204 15.05 -7.02 -10.37
N THR A 205 14.31 -7.94 -9.74
CA THR A 205 14.26 -9.35 -10.14
C THR A 205 13.08 -10.07 -9.48
N THR A 206 12.64 -11.16 -10.11
CA THR A 206 11.65 -12.08 -9.57
C THR A 206 12.19 -13.51 -9.42
N VAL A 207 13.42 -13.78 -9.91
CA VAL A 207 14.03 -15.12 -9.93
C VAL A 207 14.95 -15.44 -8.75
N THR A 208 15.19 -14.47 -7.84
CA THR A 208 16.00 -14.69 -6.62
C THR A 208 15.27 -14.30 -5.32
N PRO A 209 14.12 -14.94 -5.02
CA PRO A 209 13.33 -14.65 -3.83
C PRO A 209 14.01 -15.10 -2.53
N ALA A 210 13.89 -14.33 -1.45
CA ALA A 210 14.38 -14.76 -0.13
C ALA A 210 13.39 -14.62 1.01
N LEU A 211 13.05 -15.75 1.64
CA LEU A 211 12.40 -15.76 2.96
C LEU A 211 13.50 -15.94 4.01
N VAL A 212 13.84 -14.85 4.69
CA VAL A 212 14.86 -14.82 5.74
C VAL A 212 14.17 -14.87 7.10
N TYR A 213 14.28 -16.01 7.77
CA TYR A 213 13.62 -16.31 9.03
C TYR A 213 14.53 -16.03 10.23
N PHE A 214 13.94 -15.39 11.24
CA PHE A 214 14.60 -15.06 12.51
C PHE A 214 13.93 -15.84 13.63
N PRO A 215 14.57 -16.92 14.15
CA PRO A 215 14.11 -17.60 15.35
C PRO A 215 14.05 -16.67 16.56
N PRO A 216 13.37 -17.05 17.66
CA PRO A 216 13.41 -16.29 18.90
C PRO A 216 14.84 -16.00 19.36
N GLY A 217 15.06 -14.76 19.79
CA GLY A 217 16.37 -14.25 20.20
C GLY A 217 16.44 -12.73 20.15
N THR A 218 17.55 -12.18 20.63
CA THR A 218 17.90 -10.76 20.46
C THR A 218 19.13 -10.66 19.57
N TYR A 219 18.97 -10.07 18.39
CA TYR A 219 20.04 -9.94 17.41
C TYR A 219 20.62 -8.53 17.51
N ALA A 220 21.78 -8.41 18.15
CA ALA A 220 22.46 -7.13 18.28
C ALA A 220 23.18 -6.79 16.97
N ILE A 221 23.04 -5.55 16.48
CA ILE A 221 23.61 -5.12 15.19
C ILE A 221 24.32 -3.77 15.30
N SER A 222 25.43 -3.60 14.59
CA SER A 222 26.20 -2.34 14.53
C SER A 222 26.11 -1.60 13.19
N ALA A 223 25.55 -2.22 12.16
CA ALA A 223 25.30 -1.58 10.86
C ALA A 223 24.01 -2.10 10.21
N PRO A 224 23.46 -1.39 9.20
CA PRO A 224 22.17 -1.73 8.60
C PRO A 224 22.09 -3.17 8.09
N ILE A 225 20.95 -3.79 8.33
CA ILE A 225 20.52 -5.00 7.64
C ILE A 225 19.92 -4.58 6.30
N LYS A 226 20.62 -4.87 5.21
CA LYS A 226 20.26 -4.43 3.87
C LYS A 226 19.32 -5.44 3.24
N GLN A 227 18.04 -5.13 3.21
CA GLN A 227 17.05 -5.97 2.57
C GLN A 227 17.19 -5.82 1.05
N GLN A 228 17.77 -6.82 0.40
CA GLN A 228 17.85 -6.87 -1.06
C GLN A 228 16.46 -7.06 -1.70
N TYR A 229 16.36 -6.86 -3.01
CA TYR A 229 15.10 -6.94 -3.76
C TYR A 229 14.39 -8.30 -3.53
N PHE A 230 13.06 -8.35 -3.59
CA PHE A 230 12.28 -9.59 -3.44
C PHE A 230 12.58 -10.39 -2.15
N THR A 231 12.60 -9.72 -0.99
CA THR A 231 12.95 -10.33 0.30
C THR A 231 11.83 -10.16 1.34
N GLN A 232 11.48 -11.24 2.02
CA GLN A 232 10.69 -11.22 3.26
C GLN A 232 11.63 -11.42 4.46
N LEU A 233 11.66 -10.46 5.39
CA LEU A 233 12.24 -10.65 6.71
C LEU A 233 11.12 -11.10 7.65
N VAL A 234 11.20 -12.33 8.15
CA VAL A 234 10.12 -12.96 8.91
C VAL A 234 10.65 -13.38 10.27
N GLY A 235 10.30 -12.64 11.31
CA GLY A 235 10.50 -13.09 12.67
C GLY A 235 9.52 -14.17 13.07
N ASP A 236 9.88 -14.89 14.12
CA ASP A 236 8.98 -15.82 14.77
C ASP A 236 7.71 -15.13 15.29
N ALA A 237 6.54 -15.62 14.88
CA ALA A 237 5.26 -15.02 15.23
C ALA A 237 4.75 -15.42 16.63
N VAL A 238 5.30 -16.47 17.23
CA VAL A 238 4.92 -16.95 18.58
C VAL A 238 5.76 -16.22 19.63
N THR A 239 7.04 -16.04 19.39
CA THR A 239 7.96 -15.28 20.25
C THR A 239 8.82 -14.35 19.41
N LEU A 240 8.36 -13.11 19.31
CA LEU A 240 8.96 -12.06 18.49
C LEU A 240 10.47 -11.93 18.76
N PRO A 241 11.34 -12.10 17.74
CA PRO A 241 12.74 -11.75 17.86
C PRO A 241 12.94 -10.22 17.95
N THR A 242 14.00 -9.82 18.65
CA THR A 242 14.38 -8.42 18.77
C THR A 242 15.57 -8.11 17.84
N ILE A 243 15.45 -7.09 16.99
CA ILE A 243 16.61 -6.44 16.34
C ILE A 243 17.04 -5.28 17.23
N LYS A 244 18.25 -5.34 17.77
CA LYS A 244 18.76 -4.38 18.75
C LYS A 244 19.92 -3.58 18.16
N GLY A 245 19.75 -2.26 18.03
CA GLY A 245 20.82 -1.36 17.64
C GLY A 245 21.87 -1.24 18.76
N LEU A 246 23.12 -1.57 18.48
CA LEU A 246 24.23 -1.34 19.41
C LEU A 246 24.48 0.15 19.62
N ALA A 247 25.07 0.53 20.76
CA ALA A 247 25.34 1.93 21.09
C ALA A 247 26.23 2.66 20.06
N ASN A 248 27.07 1.92 19.34
CA ASN A 248 27.92 2.40 18.26
C ASN A 248 27.34 2.15 16.86
N PHE A 249 26.05 1.80 16.74
CA PHE A 249 25.40 1.58 15.45
C PHE A 249 25.60 2.79 14.53
N ALA A 250 25.95 2.52 13.26
CA ALA A 250 26.11 3.56 12.25
C ALA A 250 25.47 3.13 10.92
N GLY A 251 24.51 3.92 10.43
CA GLY A 251 23.83 3.70 9.16
C GLY A 251 22.48 4.40 9.08
N MET A 252 21.77 4.23 7.97
CA MET A 252 20.48 4.90 7.70
C MET A 252 19.39 4.48 8.71
N ALA A 253 19.22 3.17 8.89
CA ALA A 253 18.27 2.55 9.80
C ALA A 253 18.74 1.13 10.16
N LEU A 254 18.20 0.53 11.23
CA LEU A 254 18.51 -0.85 11.60
C LEU A 254 18.20 -1.81 10.44
N LEU A 255 17.02 -1.65 9.82
CA LEU A 255 16.62 -2.37 8.61
C LEU A 255 16.49 -1.38 7.45
N ASP A 256 17.11 -1.67 6.31
CA ASP A 256 17.19 -0.76 5.17
C ASP A 256 16.68 -1.44 3.89
N ALA A 257 15.52 -1.00 3.40
CA ALA A 257 14.87 -1.55 2.21
C ALA A 257 15.39 -0.99 0.89
N ASP A 258 16.14 0.12 0.92
CA ASP A 258 16.74 0.73 -0.26
C ASP A 258 18.02 1.52 0.08
N PRO A 259 19.16 0.83 0.24
CA PRO A 259 20.38 1.49 0.66
C PRO A 259 20.88 2.55 -0.32
N TYR A 260 21.47 3.62 0.23
CA TYR A 260 22.14 4.65 -0.57
C TYR A 260 23.61 4.31 -0.86
N ASP A 261 24.08 4.69 -2.05
CA ASP A 261 25.48 4.73 -2.44
C ASP A 261 25.81 6.00 -3.23
N PRO A 262 26.71 6.85 -2.70
CA PRO A 262 26.39 7.98 -1.82
C PRO A 262 25.39 9.01 -2.41
N GLU A 263 25.00 8.90 -3.68
CA GLU A 263 24.02 9.78 -4.36
C GLU A 263 22.82 9.01 -4.93
N PHE A 264 22.92 7.68 -5.08
CA PHE A 264 21.89 6.86 -5.73
C PHE A 264 21.39 5.77 -4.80
N ASN A 265 20.11 5.45 -4.93
CA ASN A 265 19.51 4.27 -4.33
C ASN A 265 19.98 2.99 -5.02
N TRP A 266 19.87 1.85 -4.35
CA TRP A 266 20.11 0.55 -4.98
C TRP A 266 19.03 0.25 -5.99
N PHE A 267 17.78 0.63 -5.68
CA PHE A 267 16.62 0.39 -6.51
C PHE A 267 15.94 1.71 -6.86
N THR A 268 15.23 1.75 -7.98
CA THR A 268 14.31 2.87 -8.23
C THR A 268 13.16 2.75 -7.23
N ASN A 269 12.90 3.77 -6.41
CA ASN A 269 11.94 3.66 -5.30
C ASN A 269 10.51 3.30 -5.76
N GLN A 270 10.09 3.77 -6.94
CA GLN A 270 8.80 3.41 -7.55
C GLN A 270 8.75 1.96 -8.05
N ASN A 271 9.92 1.33 -8.24
CA ASN A 271 10.05 -0.07 -8.68
C ASN A 271 10.44 -1.01 -7.55
N ASN A 272 10.51 -0.54 -6.29
CA ASN A 272 11.01 -1.32 -5.16
C ASN A 272 9.92 -2.22 -4.55
N PHE A 273 9.47 -3.20 -5.33
CA PHE A 273 8.32 -4.08 -5.07
C PHE A 273 8.65 -5.32 -4.21
N TYR A 274 7.61 -6.07 -3.83
CA TYR A 274 7.68 -7.45 -3.30
C TYR A 274 8.55 -7.61 -2.04
N ARG A 275 8.17 -6.93 -0.96
CA ARG A 275 8.91 -6.93 0.32
C ARG A 275 8.00 -7.10 1.51
N GLN A 276 8.46 -7.86 2.50
CA GLN A 276 7.77 -7.91 3.80
C GLN A 276 8.79 -7.77 4.92
N ILE A 277 8.41 -7.07 5.98
CA ILE A 277 9.02 -7.20 7.30
C ILE A 277 7.90 -7.49 8.29
N ARG A 278 7.97 -8.64 8.97
CA ARG A 278 6.94 -9.02 9.92
C ARG A 278 7.48 -9.70 11.16
N ASN A 279 6.79 -9.48 12.28
CA ASN A 279 7.03 -10.12 13.58
C ASN A 279 8.36 -9.73 14.23
N PHE A 280 8.55 -8.45 14.56
CA PHE A 280 9.78 -8.02 15.23
C PHE A 280 9.52 -7.06 16.39
N VAL A 281 10.41 -7.11 17.38
CA VAL A 281 10.71 -5.94 18.20
C VAL A 281 11.94 -5.25 17.59
N ILE A 282 11.85 -3.95 17.32
CA ILE A 282 12.95 -3.10 16.83
C ILE A 282 13.36 -2.17 17.97
N ASP A 283 14.53 -2.38 18.55
CA ASP A 283 15.00 -1.70 19.76
C ASP A 283 16.17 -0.74 19.47
N LEU A 284 15.89 0.57 19.60
CA LEU A 284 16.85 1.67 19.46
C LEU A 284 17.37 2.19 20.81
N THR A 285 16.93 1.63 21.94
CA THR A 285 17.12 2.25 23.26
C THR A 285 18.58 2.30 23.72
N ALA A 286 19.41 1.39 23.24
CA ALA A 286 20.85 1.37 23.49
C ALA A 286 21.63 2.38 22.64
N MET A 287 21.06 2.87 21.53
CA MET A 287 21.66 3.92 20.70
C MET A 287 21.56 5.29 21.39
N PRO A 288 22.42 6.28 21.05
CA PRO A 288 22.27 7.64 21.54
C PRO A 288 20.92 8.23 21.12
N ALA A 289 20.30 9.05 21.98
CA ALA A 289 19.02 9.71 21.64
C ALA A 289 19.13 10.60 20.38
N SER A 290 20.32 11.11 20.07
CA SER A 290 20.55 12.02 18.93
C SER A 290 20.55 11.37 17.55
N THR A 291 20.33 10.05 17.46
CA THR A 291 20.32 9.30 16.19
C THR A 291 19.54 7.99 16.31
N GLY A 292 19.13 7.43 15.18
CA GLY A 292 18.58 6.07 15.07
C GLY A 292 17.25 6.05 14.34
N SER A 293 17.17 5.22 13.31
CA SER A 293 15.92 4.88 12.65
C SER A 293 15.71 3.37 12.75
N GLY A 294 14.49 2.92 13.03
CA GLY A 294 14.16 1.49 13.05
C GLY A 294 14.20 0.89 11.64
N ILE A 295 13.34 1.38 10.75
CA ILE A 295 13.24 0.90 9.37
C ILE A 295 13.32 2.08 8.41
N HIS A 296 14.24 2.01 7.44
CA HIS A 296 14.20 2.82 6.23
C HIS A 296 13.31 2.10 5.22
N TRP A 297 12.07 2.57 5.07
CA TRP A 297 11.01 1.88 4.33
C TRP A 297 10.66 2.59 3.02
N GLN A 298 11.66 2.85 2.19
CA GLN A 298 11.48 3.41 0.85
C GLN A 298 11.10 2.30 -0.14
N VAL A 299 9.81 2.14 -0.38
CA VAL A 299 9.23 0.99 -1.10
C VAL A 299 8.09 1.37 -2.04
N ALA A 300 7.66 0.43 -2.88
CA ALA A 300 6.52 0.53 -3.78
C ALA A 300 5.39 -0.48 -3.45
N GLN A 301 4.56 -0.85 -4.42
CA GLN A 301 3.45 -1.80 -4.30
C GLN A 301 3.90 -3.23 -3.91
N ALA A 302 2.95 -4.07 -3.48
CA ALA A 302 3.18 -5.42 -2.96
C ALA A 302 4.23 -5.45 -1.84
N THR A 303 4.16 -4.46 -0.94
CA THR A 303 5.02 -4.40 0.23
C THR A 303 4.21 -4.23 1.51
N SER A 304 4.65 -4.88 2.59
CA SER A 304 3.97 -4.79 3.89
C SER A 304 4.91 -4.75 5.10
N LEU A 305 4.50 -3.94 6.09
CA LEU A 305 4.97 -4.05 7.47
C LEU A 305 3.84 -4.60 8.33
N GLN A 306 4.12 -5.63 9.13
CA GLN A 306 3.11 -6.31 9.95
C GLN A 306 3.66 -6.70 11.32
N ASN A 307 2.92 -6.45 12.40
CA ASN A 307 3.24 -6.96 13.75
C ASN A 307 4.66 -6.58 14.20
N ILE A 308 4.93 -5.27 14.29
CA ILE A 308 6.24 -4.74 14.67
C ILE A 308 6.10 -3.77 15.85
N VAL A 309 6.93 -3.96 16.87
CA VAL A 309 7.04 -3.05 18.02
C VAL A 309 8.35 -2.27 17.93
N PHE A 310 8.28 -0.95 17.90
CA PHE A 310 9.43 -0.05 17.91
C PHE A 310 9.64 0.50 19.32
N ASN A 311 10.78 0.19 19.94
CA ASN A 311 11.16 0.71 21.25
C ASN A 311 12.26 1.75 21.10
N MET A 312 11.96 2.97 21.52
CA MET A 312 12.80 4.15 21.35
C MET A 312 12.93 4.91 22.66
N ARG A 313 13.98 5.74 22.73
CA ARG A 313 14.26 6.61 23.86
C ARG A 313 13.24 7.74 23.96
N THR A 314 12.90 8.13 25.19
CA THR A 314 12.02 9.29 25.50
C THR A 314 12.78 10.47 26.09
N ASP A 315 14.06 10.30 26.42
CA ASP A 315 14.93 11.36 26.92
C ASP A 315 15.60 12.14 25.77
N GLY A 316 16.42 13.14 26.11
CA GLY A 316 17.15 13.98 25.13
C GLY A 316 16.43 15.26 24.68
N GLY A 317 15.15 15.44 25.03
CA GLY A 317 14.38 16.64 24.67
C GLY A 317 14.38 16.91 23.16
N GLU A 318 14.60 18.15 22.75
CA GLU A 318 14.74 18.54 21.33
C GLU A 318 15.92 17.86 20.61
N GLY A 319 16.90 17.34 21.37
CA GLY A 319 18.03 16.61 20.83
C GLY A 319 17.75 15.14 20.53
N ASN A 320 16.56 14.62 20.86
CA ASN A 320 16.15 13.28 20.44
C ASN A 320 15.84 13.29 18.93
N ASN A 321 16.46 12.38 18.17
CA ASN A 321 16.22 12.16 16.74
C ASN A 321 15.94 10.68 16.43
N GLN A 322 15.50 9.90 17.42
CA GLN A 322 15.06 8.55 17.17
C GLN A 322 13.72 8.53 16.45
N GLN A 323 13.60 7.68 15.45
CA GLN A 323 12.37 7.48 14.69
C GLN A 323 12.12 6.00 14.40
N GLY A 324 10.87 5.56 14.50
CA GLY A 324 10.52 4.15 14.26
C GLY A 324 10.67 3.81 12.78
N ILE A 325 9.92 4.52 11.95
CA ILE A 325 10.02 4.44 10.48
C ILE A 325 10.60 5.74 9.94
N PHE A 326 11.53 5.61 9.00
CA PHE A 326 11.97 6.67 8.11
C PHE A 326 11.59 6.30 6.68
N MET A 327 10.70 7.06 6.08
CA MET A 327 10.30 6.93 4.68
C MET A 327 10.36 8.31 4.04
N ASP A 328 11.26 8.46 3.08
CA ASP A 328 11.53 9.71 2.40
C ASP A 328 10.80 9.83 1.05
N ASN A 329 10.52 8.74 0.35
CA ASN A 329 9.68 8.63 -0.85
C ASN A 329 9.25 7.17 -1.12
N GLY A 330 8.49 6.95 -2.20
CA GLY A 330 8.04 5.64 -2.67
C GLY A 330 6.73 5.72 -3.46
N SER A 331 6.23 4.58 -3.93
CA SER A 331 4.87 4.42 -4.49
C SER A 331 4.11 3.36 -3.70
N GLY A 332 3.93 3.69 -2.42
CA GLY A 332 3.70 2.71 -1.39
C GLY A 332 2.35 2.03 -1.37
N GLY A 333 2.36 0.97 -0.56
CA GLY A 333 1.31 -0.01 -0.37
C GLY A 333 0.76 0.02 1.06
N PHE A 334 1.08 -0.99 1.88
CA PHE A 334 0.29 -1.31 3.07
C PHE A 334 1.10 -1.49 4.38
N MET A 335 0.57 -1.03 5.52
CA MET A 335 1.10 -1.34 6.86
C MET A 335 -0.02 -1.64 7.83
N ALA A 336 0.18 -2.64 8.69
CA ALA A 336 -0.76 -2.94 9.76
C ALA A 336 -0.07 -3.39 11.06
N ASP A 337 -0.76 -3.19 12.17
CA ASP A 337 -0.45 -3.78 13.48
C ASP A 337 0.94 -3.40 13.98
N LEU A 338 1.25 -2.10 13.96
CA LEU A 338 2.53 -1.58 14.44
C LEU A 338 2.34 -0.83 15.76
N THR A 339 3.30 -0.97 16.67
CA THR A 339 3.33 -0.25 17.95
C THR A 339 4.62 0.55 18.07
N PHE A 340 4.53 1.83 18.39
CA PHE A 340 5.65 2.74 18.53
C PHE A 340 5.72 3.26 19.97
N ASN A 341 6.84 3.05 20.65
CA ASN A 341 7.05 3.47 22.02
C ASN A 341 8.23 4.46 22.09
N GLY A 342 7.95 5.73 22.38
CA GLY A 342 8.95 6.80 22.51
C GLY A 342 9.37 7.42 21.17
N GLY A 343 10.56 8.01 21.15
CA GLY A 343 11.16 8.64 19.97
C GLY A 343 10.69 10.06 19.68
N LYS A 344 11.44 10.75 18.81
CA LYS A 344 11.02 12.02 18.21
C LYS A 344 9.82 11.81 17.31
N TYR A 345 9.93 10.84 16.41
CA TYR A 345 8.86 10.44 15.50
C TYR A 345 8.52 8.98 15.71
N GLY A 346 7.24 8.65 15.86
CA GLY A 346 6.81 7.26 15.67
C GLY A 346 7.13 6.84 14.24
N ALA A 347 6.60 7.60 13.28
CA ALA A 347 6.89 7.43 11.86
C ALA A 347 7.11 8.78 11.16
N PHE A 348 8.20 8.88 10.40
CA PHE A 348 8.44 9.94 9.40
C PHE A 348 8.09 9.38 8.02
N LEU A 349 7.11 9.99 7.35
CA LEU A 349 6.42 9.39 6.21
C LEU A 349 6.44 10.28 4.97
N GLY A 350 6.83 9.70 3.83
CA GLY A 350 6.94 10.36 2.53
C GLY A 350 6.67 9.36 1.41
N SER A 351 5.56 9.46 0.68
CA SER A 351 5.26 8.53 -0.43
C SER A 351 4.18 9.09 -1.35
N GLN A 352 4.06 8.62 -2.59
CA GLN A 352 2.93 8.99 -3.44
C GLN A 352 1.59 8.68 -2.74
N GLN A 353 1.41 7.42 -2.34
CA GLN A 353 0.26 6.95 -1.59
C GLN A 353 0.64 5.87 -0.57
N PHE A 354 -0.21 5.67 0.44
CA PHE A 354 -0.12 4.53 1.34
C PHE A 354 -1.46 4.29 2.06
N THR A 355 -1.64 3.05 2.52
CA THR A 355 -2.68 2.67 3.48
C THR A 355 -2.04 2.16 4.77
N SER A 356 -2.44 2.72 5.90
CA SER A 356 -1.95 2.29 7.21
C SER A 356 -3.09 2.08 8.18
N ARG A 357 -3.15 0.89 8.81
CA ARG A 357 -4.20 0.59 9.78
C ARG A 357 -3.72 -0.05 11.07
N ASN A 358 -4.51 0.06 12.13
CA ASN A 358 -4.19 -0.53 13.45
C ASN A 358 -2.76 -0.17 13.91
N LEU A 359 -2.49 1.12 14.02
CA LEU A 359 -1.19 1.62 14.50
C LEU A 359 -1.36 2.22 15.89
N THR A 360 -0.46 1.89 16.81
CA THR A 360 -0.45 2.43 18.17
C THR A 360 0.82 3.24 18.42
N PHE A 361 0.69 4.46 18.94
CA PHE A 361 1.80 5.35 19.26
C PHE A 361 1.73 5.76 20.73
N ASN A 362 2.82 5.57 21.46
CA ASN A 362 2.91 5.83 22.89
C ASN A 362 4.11 6.72 23.20
N ASN A 363 3.87 7.88 23.81
CA ASN A 363 4.93 8.76 24.32
C ASN A 363 5.92 9.26 23.25
N CYS A 364 5.48 9.39 21.99
CA CYS A 364 6.26 10.01 20.92
C CYS A 364 6.21 11.54 21.06
N GLN A 365 7.26 12.26 20.66
CA GLN A 365 7.14 13.73 20.56
C GLN A 365 6.10 14.10 19.49
N THR A 366 6.20 13.47 18.31
CA THR A 366 5.16 13.45 17.29
C THR A 366 4.90 12.01 16.88
N ALA A 367 3.66 11.55 16.91
CA ALA A 367 3.33 10.17 16.53
C ALA A 367 3.61 9.94 15.04
N ILE A 368 3.03 10.77 14.18
CA ILE A 368 3.15 10.69 12.72
C ILE A 368 3.60 12.03 12.17
N TYR A 369 4.76 12.08 11.52
CA TYR A 369 5.22 13.23 10.74
C TYR A 369 5.06 12.91 9.26
N LEU A 370 4.00 13.44 8.64
CA LEU A 370 3.74 13.31 7.21
C LEU A 370 4.53 14.38 6.45
N ASN A 371 5.74 14.01 6.03
CA ASN A 371 6.68 14.87 5.33
C ASN A 371 6.17 15.27 3.94
N TRP A 372 5.65 14.33 3.16
CA TRP A 372 4.92 14.61 1.93
C TRP A 372 4.05 13.41 1.56
N ALA A 373 2.94 13.64 0.84
CA ALA A 373 2.24 12.58 0.13
C ALA A 373 1.34 13.17 -0.95
N TRP A 374 0.94 12.40 -1.96
CA TRP A 374 -0.24 12.79 -2.74
C TRP A 374 -1.50 12.46 -1.95
N LEU A 375 -1.55 11.27 -1.34
CA LEU A 375 -2.60 10.87 -0.40
C LEU A 375 -2.09 9.86 0.65
N TRP A 376 -2.73 9.81 1.81
CA TRP A 376 -2.50 8.74 2.78
C TRP A 376 -3.79 8.42 3.53
N THR A 377 -4.17 7.16 3.59
CA THR A 377 -5.34 6.70 4.36
C THR A 377 -4.89 6.04 5.65
N PHE A 378 -5.30 6.61 6.78
CA PHE A 378 -5.04 6.13 8.12
C PHE A 378 -6.34 5.63 8.76
N LYS A 379 -6.36 4.37 9.20
CA LYS A 379 -7.53 3.78 9.85
C LYS A 379 -7.16 3.15 11.19
N ASP A 380 -8.01 3.31 12.19
CA ASP A 380 -7.83 2.66 13.50
C ASP A 380 -6.46 2.99 14.12
N ILE A 381 -6.14 4.28 14.17
CA ILE A 381 -4.91 4.80 14.76
C ILE A 381 -5.17 5.15 16.22
N ASN A 382 -4.31 4.66 17.11
CA ASN A 382 -4.38 4.90 18.54
C ASN A 382 -3.15 5.69 18.98
N ILE A 383 -3.33 6.95 19.41
CA ILE A 383 -2.23 7.84 19.82
C ILE A 383 -2.40 8.19 21.30
N ASN A 384 -1.40 7.85 22.10
CA ASN A 384 -1.41 7.98 23.55
C ASN A 384 -0.21 8.81 24.02
N ASN A 385 -0.49 9.89 24.75
CA ASN A 385 0.52 10.66 25.48
C ASN A 385 1.62 11.25 24.57
N CYS A 386 1.27 11.64 23.34
CA CYS A 386 2.20 12.25 22.41
C CYS A 386 2.20 13.78 22.53
N GLY A 387 3.21 14.46 21.96
CA GLY A 387 3.18 15.92 21.83
C GLY A 387 2.25 16.37 20.69
N VAL A 388 2.43 15.80 19.51
CA VAL A 388 1.53 15.96 18.35
C VAL A 388 1.10 14.58 17.86
N GLY A 389 -0.16 14.44 17.46
CA GLY A 389 -0.65 13.22 16.82
C GLY A 389 -0.16 13.11 15.38
N LEU A 390 -0.88 13.72 14.44
CA LEU A 390 -0.51 13.81 13.02
C LEU A 390 0.01 15.20 12.69
N ASP A 391 1.28 15.32 12.30
CA ASP A 391 1.84 16.54 11.76
C ASP A 391 1.94 16.45 10.23
N MET A 392 1.12 17.23 9.53
CA MET A 392 1.13 17.38 8.07
C MET A 392 1.50 18.81 7.65
N SER A 393 2.28 19.51 8.49
CA SER A 393 2.68 20.91 8.28
C SER A 393 4.01 21.08 7.52
N ALA A 394 4.59 19.98 7.04
CA ALA A 394 5.89 19.96 6.38
C ALA A 394 5.98 20.98 5.21
N GLY A 395 7.12 21.66 5.13
CA GLY A 395 7.38 22.76 4.19
C GLY A 395 6.76 24.11 4.54
N GLY A 396 5.85 24.15 5.54
CA GLY A 396 5.17 25.37 5.97
C GLY A 396 4.25 25.97 4.90
N ALA A 397 3.66 27.15 5.18
CA ALA A 397 2.74 27.82 4.27
C ALA A 397 3.33 28.18 2.90
N SER A 398 4.66 28.30 2.77
CA SER A 398 5.31 28.63 1.50
C SER A 398 5.56 27.43 0.58
N SER A 399 5.55 26.20 1.12
CA SER A 399 5.96 25.00 0.39
C SER A 399 5.24 23.75 0.90
N ARG A 400 3.92 23.85 1.11
CA ARG A 400 3.07 22.76 1.63
C ARG A 400 3.37 21.45 0.90
N ALA A 401 3.92 20.49 1.62
CA ALA A 401 4.43 19.25 1.02
C ALA A 401 3.40 18.10 1.06
N ALA A 402 2.56 18.04 2.10
CA ALA A 402 1.49 17.07 2.19
C ALA A 402 0.33 17.45 1.25
N GLY A 403 -0.04 16.53 0.36
CA GLY A 403 -1.15 16.71 -0.57
C GLY A 403 -2.49 16.44 0.10
N SER A 404 -2.69 15.21 0.58
CA SER A 404 -3.85 14.85 1.38
C SER A 404 -3.62 13.75 2.40
N ALA A 405 -4.45 13.75 3.45
CA ALA A 405 -4.53 12.67 4.43
C ALA A 405 -6.00 12.43 4.83
N THR A 406 -6.38 11.18 5.07
CA THR A 406 -7.64 10.83 5.74
C THR A 406 -7.34 10.07 7.02
N LEU A 407 -7.88 10.52 8.14
CA LEU A 407 -7.80 9.82 9.43
C LEU A 407 -9.19 9.35 9.83
N MET A 408 -9.35 8.03 9.97
CA MET A 408 -10.65 7.44 10.27
C MET A 408 -10.63 6.41 11.40
N ASP A 409 -11.77 6.24 12.08
CA ASP A 409 -12.00 5.23 13.13
C ASP A 409 -10.94 5.22 14.24
N SER A 410 -10.38 6.40 14.54
CA SER A 410 -9.15 6.55 15.32
C SER A 410 -9.41 7.15 16.70
N THR A 411 -8.43 7.07 17.59
CA THR A 411 -8.49 7.61 18.95
C THR A 411 -7.19 8.30 19.30
N ILE A 412 -7.28 9.55 19.74
CA ILE A 412 -6.14 10.34 20.21
C ILE A 412 -6.43 10.79 21.64
N VAL A 413 -5.51 10.49 22.56
CA VAL A 413 -5.65 10.77 23.99
C VAL A 413 -4.40 11.43 24.57
N ASN A 414 -4.60 12.27 25.57
CA ASN A 414 -3.53 12.93 26.33
C ASN A 414 -2.47 13.60 25.44
N THR A 415 -2.90 14.20 24.34
CA THR A 415 -2.03 14.75 23.30
C THR A 415 -2.47 16.19 23.06
N PRO A 416 -1.65 17.21 23.35
CA PRO A 416 -2.09 18.60 23.33
C PRO A 416 -2.54 19.09 21.94
N ILE A 417 -1.96 18.54 20.87
CA ILE A 417 -2.36 18.80 19.47
C ILE A 417 -2.65 17.47 18.77
N GLY A 418 -3.90 17.23 18.40
CA GLY A 418 -4.32 16.08 17.62
C GLY A 418 -3.68 16.07 16.24
N ILE A 419 -3.97 17.10 15.43
CA ILE A 419 -3.49 17.24 14.06
C ILE A 419 -2.93 18.65 13.84
N SER A 420 -1.74 18.76 13.25
CA SER A 420 -1.10 20.02 12.86
C SER A 420 -1.10 20.16 11.33
N THR A 421 -1.57 21.29 10.83
CA THR A 421 -1.69 21.57 9.40
C THR A 421 -1.27 23.01 9.07
N VAL A 422 -1.14 23.32 7.78
CA VAL A 422 -0.86 24.66 7.24
C VAL A 422 -1.84 25.03 6.11
N TYR A 423 -2.96 24.32 5.99
CA TYR A 423 -3.99 24.58 4.99
C TYR A 423 -4.55 26.00 5.14
N ASP A 424 -4.73 26.70 4.02
CA ASP A 424 -5.40 28.00 3.95
C ASP A 424 -6.60 27.90 3.02
N VAL A 425 -7.79 28.10 3.57
CA VAL A 425 -9.08 28.02 2.86
C VAL A 425 -9.21 29.09 1.76
N ASN A 426 -8.40 30.15 1.80
CA ASN A 426 -8.43 31.22 0.81
C ASN A 426 -7.52 30.95 -0.40
N GLU A 427 -6.69 29.90 -0.35
CA GLU A 427 -5.88 29.51 -1.48
C GLU A 427 -6.71 28.81 -2.56
N THR A 428 -6.29 28.98 -3.81
CA THR A 428 -6.96 28.36 -4.95
C THR A 428 -6.69 26.84 -5.04
N GLY A 429 -5.54 26.39 -4.52
CA GLY A 429 -5.14 24.98 -4.50
C GLY A 429 -5.75 24.19 -3.35
N THR A 430 -5.48 22.89 -3.33
CA THR A 430 -6.03 21.94 -2.34
C THR A 430 -4.98 21.30 -1.44
N ASN A 431 -3.73 21.80 -1.49
CA ASN A 431 -2.58 21.28 -0.73
C ASN A 431 -2.89 21.24 0.77
N GLY A 432 -2.62 20.11 1.41
CA GLY A 432 -2.95 19.90 2.81
C GLY A 432 -4.41 19.51 3.05
N THR A 433 -5.08 18.92 2.05
CA THR A 433 -6.43 18.36 2.23
C THR A 433 -6.44 17.37 3.39
N LEU A 434 -7.42 17.46 4.28
CA LEU A 434 -7.57 16.55 5.41
C LEU A 434 -9.04 16.18 5.60
N VAL A 435 -9.30 14.89 5.77
CA VAL A 435 -10.61 14.36 6.16
C VAL A 435 -10.48 13.63 7.50
N ILE A 436 -11.38 13.91 8.42
CA ILE A 436 -11.53 13.24 9.71
C ILE A 436 -12.89 12.55 9.71
N ASP A 437 -12.91 11.23 9.92
CA ASP A 437 -14.15 10.42 9.96
C ASP A 437 -14.15 9.52 11.21
N ASN A 438 -15.09 9.73 12.12
CA ASN A 438 -15.21 8.93 13.34
C ASN A 438 -13.91 8.88 14.19
N VAL A 439 -13.38 10.05 14.57
CA VAL A 439 -12.16 10.15 15.39
C VAL A 439 -12.45 10.72 16.77
N ASP A 440 -11.98 10.02 17.80
CA ASP A 440 -12.18 10.41 19.20
C ASP A 440 -10.99 11.22 19.73
N PHE A 441 -11.25 12.49 20.09
CA PHE A 441 -10.32 13.40 20.78
C PHE A 441 -10.83 13.76 22.18
N SER A 442 -11.77 13.01 22.75
CA SER A 442 -12.48 13.35 23.99
C SER A 442 -11.60 13.38 25.23
N SER A 443 -10.52 12.61 25.24
CA SER A 443 -9.71 12.37 26.43
C SER A 443 -8.44 13.24 26.43
N ASN A 444 -8.58 14.47 26.92
CA ASN A 444 -7.47 15.41 27.16
C ASN A 444 -6.67 15.74 25.88
N VAL A 445 -7.39 16.11 24.82
CA VAL A 445 -6.84 16.68 23.59
C VAL A 445 -7.52 18.03 23.36
N PRO A 446 -6.99 19.15 23.89
CA PRO A 446 -7.65 20.45 23.80
C PRO A 446 -7.79 20.97 22.36
N VAL A 447 -6.87 20.61 21.46
CA VAL A 447 -6.85 21.06 20.06
C VAL A 447 -6.88 19.84 19.15
N ALA A 448 -8.00 19.59 18.48
CA ALA A 448 -8.11 18.51 17.50
C ALA A 448 -7.37 18.87 16.21
N VAL A 449 -7.53 20.10 15.71
CA VAL A 449 -6.81 20.62 14.53
C VAL A 449 -6.20 21.99 14.86
N TYR A 450 -4.90 22.10 14.62
CA TYR A 450 -4.06 23.28 14.85
C TYR A 450 -3.49 23.79 13.52
N ASP A 451 -3.58 25.09 13.27
CA ASP A 451 -2.88 25.73 12.16
C ASP A 451 -1.51 26.22 12.62
N ALA A 452 -0.45 25.60 12.12
CA ALA A 452 0.94 25.93 12.43
C ALA A 452 1.39 27.28 11.85
N THR A 453 0.66 27.82 10.85
CA THR A 453 0.94 29.12 10.24
C THR A 453 0.50 30.26 11.14
N SER A 454 -0.81 30.31 11.44
CA SER A 454 -1.37 31.34 12.32
C SER A 454 -1.13 31.07 13.80
N LYS A 455 -0.68 29.85 14.15
CA LYS A 455 -0.49 29.36 15.52
C LYS A 455 -1.79 29.37 16.32
N SER A 456 -2.87 28.91 15.70
CA SER A 456 -4.22 28.99 16.25
C SER A 456 -4.98 27.66 16.17
N THR A 457 -6.02 27.52 16.99
CA THR A 457 -6.93 26.37 16.95
C THR A 457 -7.91 26.53 15.79
N VAL A 458 -7.94 25.56 14.90
CA VAL A 458 -8.92 25.45 13.81
C VAL A 458 -10.14 24.64 14.27
N LEU A 459 -9.91 23.53 14.97
CA LEU A 459 -10.95 22.68 15.54
C LEU A 459 -10.60 22.37 16.99
N ALA A 460 -11.48 22.76 17.91
CA ALA A 460 -11.36 22.39 19.32
C ALA A 460 -11.50 20.87 19.49
N GLY A 461 -10.71 20.28 20.38
CA GLY A 461 -10.82 18.87 20.72
C GLY A 461 -11.67 18.65 21.98
N ASN A 462 -11.31 17.67 22.81
CA ASN A 462 -12.10 17.17 23.94
C ASN A 462 -13.52 16.74 23.52
N ALA A 463 -13.64 16.25 22.29
CA ALA A 463 -14.87 15.74 21.72
C ALA A 463 -14.56 14.62 20.72
N LYS A 464 -15.57 13.79 20.46
CA LYS A 464 -15.55 12.88 19.31
C LYS A 464 -16.01 13.65 18.06
N ILE A 465 -15.23 13.58 16.99
CA ILE A 465 -15.51 14.22 15.72
C ILE A 465 -16.07 13.17 14.76
N ALA A 466 -17.35 13.33 14.39
CA ALA A 466 -18.03 12.38 13.51
C ALA A 466 -17.59 12.54 12.05
N SER A 467 -17.58 13.78 11.53
CA SER A 467 -17.01 14.09 10.22
C SER A 467 -16.57 15.55 10.15
N TRP A 468 -15.38 15.78 9.59
CA TRP A 468 -14.81 17.10 9.38
C TRP A 468 -13.87 17.06 8.18
N ALA A 469 -13.83 18.15 7.40
CA ALA A 469 -12.95 18.23 6.25
C ALA A 469 -12.33 19.62 6.11
N GLN A 470 -11.10 19.64 5.60
CA GLN A 470 -10.53 20.80 4.93
C GLN A 470 -10.04 20.44 3.53
N GLY A 471 -10.18 21.39 2.60
CA GLY A 471 -10.01 21.15 1.16
C GLY A 471 -11.33 21.35 0.42
N LYS A 472 -11.40 20.92 -0.84
CA LYS A 472 -12.62 21.10 -1.66
C LYS A 472 -13.66 20.02 -1.39
N VAL A 473 -14.86 20.46 -1.02
CA VAL A 473 -16.04 19.61 -0.80
C VAL A 473 -17.05 19.88 -1.92
N TYR A 474 -17.47 18.82 -2.60
CA TYR A 474 -18.48 18.84 -3.65
C TYR A 474 -19.80 18.33 -3.09
N THR A 475 -20.85 19.15 -3.21
CA THR A 475 -22.24 18.83 -2.83
C THR A 475 -23.14 18.61 -4.05
N GLY A 476 -22.56 18.58 -5.25
CA GLY A 476 -23.22 18.38 -6.52
C GLY A 476 -22.25 18.52 -7.69
N VAL A 477 -22.75 18.31 -8.90
CA VAL A 477 -22.00 18.44 -10.17
C VAL A 477 -21.35 19.83 -10.26
N ASN A 478 -20.02 19.86 -10.40
CA ASN A 478 -19.19 21.06 -10.49
C ASN A 478 -19.38 22.08 -9.35
N ALA A 479 -19.93 21.65 -8.21
CA ALA A 479 -20.24 22.50 -7.06
C ALA A 479 -19.19 22.37 -5.94
N GLY A 480 -17.91 22.41 -6.30
CA GLY A 480 -16.79 22.28 -5.35
C GLY A 480 -16.47 23.60 -4.65
N ALA A 481 -16.55 23.61 -3.31
CA ALA A 481 -16.19 24.77 -2.48
C ALA A 481 -15.08 24.42 -1.49
N ALA A 482 -14.15 25.35 -1.27
CA ALA A 482 -13.16 25.21 -0.20
C ALA A 482 -13.88 25.20 1.15
N SER A 483 -13.50 24.26 2.01
CA SER A 483 -14.04 24.08 3.35
C SER A 483 -12.90 23.91 4.35
N GLN A 484 -13.18 24.23 5.61
CA GLN A 484 -12.37 23.91 6.78
C GLN A 484 -13.31 23.83 7.98
N GLY A 485 -14.08 22.74 8.06
CA GLY A 485 -15.23 22.69 8.95
C GLY A 485 -15.92 21.32 9.02
N SER A 486 -16.85 21.23 9.97
CA SER A 486 -17.66 20.03 10.19
C SER A 486 -18.49 19.69 8.96
N GLN A 487 -18.67 18.39 8.75
CA GLN A 487 -19.43 17.83 7.64
C GLN A 487 -20.52 16.92 8.18
N ASP A 488 -21.55 16.68 7.38
CA ASP A 488 -22.51 15.61 7.70
C ASP A 488 -21.80 14.27 7.74
N ALA A 489 -21.96 13.57 8.86
CA ALA A 489 -21.44 12.22 9.03
C ALA A 489 -22.23 11.26 8.14
N VAL A 490 -21.50 10.44 7.40
CA VAL A 490 -22.10 9.46 6.51
C VAL A 490 -22.36 8.17 7.30
N THR A 491 -23.60 7.70 7.26
CA THR A 491 -23.95 6.39 7.84
C THR A 491 -23.46 5.30 6.91
N LYS A 492 -22.55 4.47 7.40
CA LYS A 492 -22.06 3.29 6.69
C LYS A 492 -22.98 2.10 6.99
N PRO A 493 -23.30 1.24 6.01
CA PRO A 493 -24.07 0.02 6.24
C PRO A 493 -23.49 -0.84 7.35
N ALA A 494 -24.36 -1.40 8.21
CA ALA A 494 -23.92 -2.19 9.36
C ALA A 494 -23.08 -3.43 8.97
N VAL A 495 -23.30 -3.98 7.77
CA VAL A 495 -22.53 -5.12 7.24
C VAL A 495 -21.05 -4.78 7.03
N LEU A 496 -20.70 -3.51 6.83
CA LEU A 496 -19.32 -3.03 6.69
C LEU A 496 -18.62 -2.77 8.03
N LEU A 497 -19.38 -2.76 9.14
CA LEU A 497 -18.91 -2.32 10.46
C LEU A 497 -18.67 -3.50 11.39
N ASP A 498 -17.67 -3.40 12.26
CA ASP A 498 -17.45 -4.32 13.36
C ASP A 498 -18.39 -4.03 14.55
N SER A 499 -18.28 -4.86 15.60
CA SER A 499 -19.11 -4.73 16.82
C SER A 499 -18.95 -3.39 17.58
N THR A 500 -17.91 -2.62 17.29
CA THR A 500 -17.66 -1.30 17.88
C THR A 500 -18.19 -0.15 17.02
N GLY A 501 -18.71 -0.46 15.83
CA GLY A 501 -19.21 0.51 14.86
C GLY A 501 -18.11 1.17 14.01
N LYS A 502 -16.87 0.66 14.07
CA LYS A 502 -15.79 1.02 13.13
C LYS A 502 -15.90 0.17 11.89
N LEU A 503 -15.29 0.58 10.77
CA LEU A 503 -15.13 -0.33 9.63
C LEU A 503 -14.39 -1.59 10.06
N PHE A 504 -14.88 -2.74 9.62
CA PHE A 504 -14.25 -4.02 9.91
C PHE A 504 -12.87 -4.11 9.26
N GLY A 505 -11.89 -4.57 10.02
CA GLY A 505 -10.53 -4.84 9.53
C GLY A 505 -10.05 -6.20 10.06
N ARG A 506 -9.34 -6.95 9.22
CA ARG A 506 -8.76 -8.24 9.56
C ARG A 506 -7.33 -8.35 9.03
N THR A 507 -6.40 -8.61 9.94
CA THR A 507 -5.00 -8.85 9.64
C THR A 507 -4.73 -10.17 8.93
N LYS A 508 -3.73 -10.14 8.03
CA LYS A 508 -3.18 -11.34 7.39
C LYS A 508 -2.94 -12.47 8.41
N PRO A 509 -3.61 -13.62 8.27
CA PRO A 509 -3.40 -14.75 9.17
C PRO A 509 -1.99 -15.31 9.04
N GLN A 510 -1.36 -15.63 10.17
CA GLN A 510 -0.03 -16.27 10.20
C GLN A 510 -0.06 -17.68 10.81
N TYR A 511 -1.23 -18.13 11.30
CA TYR A 511 -1.48 -19.49 11.79
C TYR A 511 -0.55 -19.92 12.94
N GLU A 512 -0.26 -19.00 13.85
CA GLU A 512 0.71 -19.13 14.96
C GLU A 512 0.45 -20.33 15.87
N THR A 513 -0.81 -20.77 15.95
CA THR A 513 -1.26 -21.87 16.81
C THR A 513 -1.27 -23.24 16.12
N LEU A 514 -1.06 -23.30 14.81
CA LEU A 514 -1.06 -24.56 14.07
C LEU A 514 0.34 -25.19 14.04
N PRO A 515 0.46 -26.52 14.23
CA PRO A 515 1.72 -27.22 14.03
C PRO A 515 2.04 -27.36 12.54
N ALA A 516 3.31 -27.55 12.19
CA ALA A 516 3.73 -27.78 10.80
C ALA A 516 3.03 -29.00 10.15
N SER A 517 2.61 -29.99 10.94
CA SER A 517 1.84 -31.14 10.45
C SER A 517 0.43 -30.82 9.93
N SER A 518 -0.11 -29.64 10.25
CA SER A 518 -1.38 -29.15 9.69
C SER A 518 -1.22 -28.54 8.30
N PHE A 519 0.01 -28.39 7.80
CA PHE A 519 0.29 -27.81 6.49
C PHE A 519 0.47 -28.92 5.45
N LEU A 520 -0.33 -28.86 4.39
CA LEU A 520 -0.26 -29.77 3.26
C LEU A 520 0.57 -29.12 2.15
N SER A 521 1.85 -29.48 2.05
CA SER A 521 2.71 -29.06 0.94
C SER A 521 2.16 -29.56 -0.39
N VAL A 522 1.97 -28.67 -1.37
CA VAL A 522 1.54 -29.07 -2.72
C VAL A 522 2.57 -29.97 -3.40
N LYS A 523 3.88 -29.77 -3.16
CA LYS A 523 4.94 -30.59 -3.75
C LYS A 523 4.99 -32.00 -3.18
N SER A 524 4.83 -32.14 -1.87
CA SER A 524 4.65 -33.43 -1.21
C SER A 524 3.39 -34.17 -1.67
N ASN A 525 2.48 -33.48 -2.34
CA ASN A 525 1.22 -34.00 -2.87
C ASN A 525 1.17 -34.04 -4.41
N GLY A 526 2.31 -33.97 -5.08
CA GLY A 526 2.46 -34.32 -6.49
C GLY A 526 2.71 -33.15 -7.43
N ALA A 527 2.41 -31.91 -7.03
CA ALA A 527 2.71 -30.73 -7.82
C ALA A 527 4.23 -30.55 -7.97
N LYS A 528 4.70 -30.07 -9.12
CA LYS A 528 6.13 -29.88 -9.39
C LYS A 528 6.56 -28.45 -9.10
N GLY A 529 5.76 -27.47 -9.51
CA GLY A 529 6.11 -26.05 -9.39
C GLY A 529 7.36 -25.69 -10.19
N ASP A 530 7.63 -26.38 -11.30
CA ASP A 530 8.85 -26.27 -12.11
C ASP A 530 8.73 -25.30 -13.30
N GLY A 531 7.57 -24.67 -13.48
CA GLY A 531 7.30 -23.73 -14.58
C GLY A 531 7.02 -24.42 -15.93
N THR A 532 6.91 -25.75 -15.98
CA THR A 532 6.71 -26.50 -17.22
C THR A 532 5.66 -27.60 -17.11
N THR A 533 5.67 -28.36 -16.02
CA THR A 533 4.74 -29.46 -15.74
C THR A 533 3.35 -28.89 -15.46
N ASP A 534 2.35 -29.50 -16.08
CA ASP A 534 0.95 -29.21 -15.77
C ASP A 534 0.59 -29.75 -14.39
N ASP A 535 0.44 -28.84 -13.43
CA ASP A 535 0.14 -29.13 -12.03
C ASP A 535 -1.36 -29.11 -11.71
N THR A 536 -2.22 -28.93 -12.73
CA THR A 536 -3.67 -28.73 -12.56
C THR A 536 -4.31 -29.86 -11.74
N ALA A 537 -4.08 -31.11 -12.14
CA ALA A 537 -4.67 -32.26 -11.46
C ALA A 537 -4.13 -32.47 -10.04
N ALA A 538 -2.85 -32.17 -9.81
CA ALA A 538 -2.25 -32.30 -8.48
C ALA A 538 -2.79 -31.24 -7.51
N ILE A 539 -2.95 -30.00 -7.97
CA ILE A 539 -3.54 -28.90 -7.20
C ILE A 539 -5.01 -29.18 -6.89
N GLN A 540 -5.79 -29.65 -7.88
CA GLN A 540 -7.19 -30.00 -7.64
C GLN A 540 -7.30 -31.13 -6.59
N ALA A 541 -6.47 -32.18 -6.70
CA ALA A 541 -6.51 -33.32 -5.78
C ALA A 541 -6.15 -32.95 -4.33
N ILE A 542 -5.24 -31.98 -4.10
CA ILE A 542 -4.94 -31.51 -2.75
C ILE A 542 -6.07 -30.63 -2.20
N PHE A 543 -6.72 -29.82 -3.04
CA PHE A 543 -7.89 -29.04 -2.61
C PHE A 543 -9.07 -29.94 -2.25
N ASP A 544 -9.33 -30.98 -3.04
CA ASP A 544 -10.44 -31.91 -2.80
C ASP A 544 -10.32 -32.69 -1.49
N LYS A 545 -9.09 -32.87 -0.96
CA LYS A 545 -8.84 -33.65 0.26
C LYS A 545 -8.55 -32.81 1.50
N ALA A 546 -8.21 -31.54 1.35
CA ALA A 546 -7.84 -30.69 2.48
C ALA A 546 -9.02 -30.54 3.44
N THR A 547 -8.78 -30.71 4.74
CA THR A 547 -9.80 -30.51 5.78
C THR A 547 -9.72 -29.10 6.35
N THR A 548 -10.76 -28.66 7.07
CA THR A 548 -10.88 -27.27 7.56
C THR A 548 -9.88 -26.88 8.66
N ASP A 549 -9.28 -27.87 9.32
CA ASP A 549 -8.19 -27.74 10.29
C ASP A 549 -6.79 -27.73 9.66
N GLN A 550 -6.71 -27.91 8.33
CA GLN A 550 -5.47 -27.92 7.57
C GLN A 550 -5.30 -26.63 6.76
N VAL A 551 -4.05 -26.35 6.37
CA VAL A 551 -3.68 -25.25 5.48
C VAL A 551 -2.94 -25.83 4.29
N VAL A 552 -3.41 -25.55 3.06
CA VAL A 552 -2.67 -25.91 1.86
C VAL A 552 -1.49 -24.97 1.71
N TYR A 553 -0.28 -25.54 1.68
CA TYR A 553 0.97 -24.80 1.60
C TYR A 553 1.54 -24.92 0.19
N PHE A 554 1.56 -23.81 -0.53
CA PHE A 554 2.28 -23.72 -1.79
C PHE A 554 3.75 -23.46 -1.50
N ASP A 555 4.58 -24.50 -1.58
CA ASP A 555 6.03 -24.36 -1.63
C ASP A 555 6.43 -23.40 -2.76
N HIS A 556 7.56 -22.70 -2.65
CA HIS A 556 7.91 -21.75 -3.71
C HIS A 556 8.14 -22.48 -5.05
N GLY A 557 7.61 -21.92 -6.14
CA GLY A 557 7.65 -22.53 -7.47
C GLY A 557 6.72 -21.83 -8.45
N ALA A 558 6.73 -22.31 -9.70
CA ALA A 558 5.83 -21.89 -10.77
C ALA A 558 4.94 -23.07 -11.18
N TYR A 559 3.67 -22.99 -10.83
CA TYR A 559 2.69 -24.06 -11.01
C TYR A 559 1.87 -23.77 -12.27
N ILE A 560 2.15 -24.48 -13.36
CA ILE A 560 1.42 -24.32 -14.61
C ILE A 560 0.05 -24.95 -14.46
N VAL A 561 -1.00 -24.19 -14.75
CA VAL A 561 -2.39 -24.67 -14.78
C VAL A 561 -2.98 -24.46 -16.17
N THR A 562 -3.66 -25.49 -16.69
CA THR A 562 -4.22 -25.52 -18.06
C THR A 562 -5.73 -25.67 -18.09
N ASP A 563 -6.36 -25.90 -16.93
CA ASP A 563 -7.80 -25.93 -16.75
C ASP A 563 -8.20 -25.25 -15.43
N THR A 564 -9.49 -24.99 -15.26
CA THR A 564 -10.03 -24.35 -14.05
C THR A 564 -9.74 -25.18 -12.80
N ILE A 565 -9.10 -24.56 -11.81
CA ILE A 565 -8.98 -25.08 -10.45
C ILE A 565 -10.19 -24.65 -9.63
N LYS A 566 -10.93 -25.62 -9.10
CA LYS A 566 -12.07 -25.40 -8.22
C LYS A 566 -11.60 -25.40 -6.78
N VAL A 567 -11.69 -24.25 -6.13
CA VAL A 567 -11.34 -24.08 -4.73
C VAL A 567 -12.58 -24.37 -3.86
N PRO A 568 -12.48 -25.25 -2.86
CA PRO A 568 -13.58 -25.55 -1.95
C PRO A 568 -13.99 -24.34 -1.12
N LYS A 569 -15.26 -24.32 -0.69
CA LYS A 569 -15.81 -23.23 0.11
C LYS A 569 -15.26 -23.09 1.53
N ASN A 570 -14.50 -24.07 2.02
CA ASN A 570 -13.86 -24.02 3.33
C ASN A 570 -12.40 -24.48 3.21
N ILE A 571 -11.49 -23.53 3.04
CA ILE A 571 -10.07 -23.84 2.83
C ILE A 571 -9.18 -22.68 3.26
N LYS A 572 -7.96 -23.01 3.69
CA LYS A 572 -6.89 -22.05 3.97
C LYS A 572 -5.73 -22.36 3.06
N ILE A 573 -5.18 -21.34 2.41
CA ILE A 573 -4.09 -21.45 1.44
C ILE A 573 -3.04 -20.40 1.78
N THR A 574 -1.77 -20.80 1.85
CA THR A 574 -0.65 -19.85 1.99
C THR A 574 0.54 -20.26 1.16
N GLY A 575 1.30 -19.28 0.66
CA GLY A 575 2.51 -19.52 -0.13
C GLY A 575 3.82 -19.26 0.62
N GLU A 576 4.89 -19.92 0.15
CA GLU A 576 6.28 -19.60 0.49
C GLU A 576 6.77 -18.47 -0.42
N ILE A 577 6.78 -17.23 0.08
CA ILE A 577 7.25 -16.03 -0.64
C ILE A 577 6.69 -15.92 -2.07
N TRP A 578 5.36 -15.84 -2.20
CA TRP A 578 4.67 -15.64 -3.48
C TRP A 578 5.02 -16.67 -4.57
N PRO A 579 4.72 -17.97 -4.37
CA PRO A 579 4.72 -18.92 -5.46
C PRO A 579 3.73 -18.48 -6.54
N MET A 580 4.03 -18.87 -7.78
CA MET A 580 3.33 -18.42 -8.96
C MET A 580 2.33 -19.49 -9.42
N ILE A 581 1.06 -19.15 -9.52
CA ILE A 581 0.06 -19.95 -10.25
C ILE A 581 -0.01 -19.37 -11.66
N MET A 582 0.39 -20.14 -12.67
CA MET A 582 0.62 -19.66 -14.03
C MET A 582 -0.36 -20.30 -15.02
N ALA A 583 -1.32 -19.51 -15.50
CA ALA A 583 -2.32 -19.99 -16.46
C ALA A 583 -1.73 -20.12 -17.87
N LYS A 584 -1.96 -21.26 -18.53
CA LYS A 584 -1.52 -21.54 -19.91
C LYS A 584 -2.67 -22.04 -20.77
N GLY A 585 -2.83 -21.46 -21.96
CA GLY A 585 -3.78 -21.96 -22.97
C GLY A 585 -5.20 -21.40 -22.87
N PHE A 586 -5.42 -20.42 -22.00
CA PHE A 586 -6.69 -19.70 -21.84
C PHE A 586 -6.80 -18.58 -22.88
N ASN A 587 -6.89 -18.91 -24.17
CA ASN A 587 -6.62 -17.95 -25.25
C ASN A 587 -7.86 -17.36 -25.92
N ASP A 588 -9.06 -17.85 -25.61
CA ASP A 588 -10.29 -17.42 -26.27
C ASP A 588 -11.01 -16.32 -25.47
N GLN A 589 -10.86 -15.06 -25.89
CA GLN A 589 -11.56 -13.93 -25.27
C GLN A 589 -13.08 -13.93 -25.50
N ALA A 590 -13.57 -14.64 -26.52
CA ALA A 590 -15.01 -14.73 -26.78
C ALA A 590 -15.70 -15.74 -25.84
N ASN A 591 -14.92 -16.70 -25.32
CA ASN A 591 -15.37 -17.69 -24.34
C ASN A 591 -14.37 -17.72 -23.17
N PRO A 592 -14.25 -16.64 -22.39
CA PRO A 592 -13.28 -16.56 -21.32
C PRO A 592 -13.54 -17.65 -20.27
N LYS A 593 -12.46 -18.16 -19.68
CA LYS A 593 -12.48 -19.23 -18.70
C LYS A 593 -11.75 -18.82 -17.43
N VAL A 594 -12.30 -19.28 -16.32
CA VAL A 594 -11.75 -19.06 -14.99
C VAL A 594 -10.53 -19.95 -14.76
N VAL A 595 -9.47 -19.40 -14.20
CA VAL A 595 -8.28 -20.15 -13.78
C VAL A 595 -8.46 -20.65 -12.36
N PHE A 596 -8.76 -19.77 -11.40
CA PHE A 596 -9.04 -20.11 -10.01
C PHE A 596 -10.48 -19.74 -9.66
N GLN A 597 -11.34 -20.75 -9.47
CA GLN A 597 -12.74 -20.57 -9.11
C GLN A 597 -12.93 -20.76 -7.61
N VAL A 598 -13.09 -19.66 -6.87
CA VAL A 598 -13.21 -19.64 -5.42
C VAL A 598 -14.64 -19.87 -4.96
N GLY A 599 -14.93 -21.10 -4.54
CA GLY A 599 -16.28 -21.55 -4.25
C GLY A 599 -17.15 -21.68 -5.51
N GLN A 600 -18.35 -22.23 -5.34
CA GLN A 600 -19.38 -22.21 -6.37
C GLN A 600 -20.35 -21.05 -6.13
N VAL A 601 -21.04 -20.60 -7.17
CA VAL A 601 -22.04 -19.51 -7.05
C VAL A 601 -23.10 -19.88 -6.00
N GLY A 602 -23.24 -19.01 -4.99
CA GLY A 602 -24.17 -19.20 -3.87
C GLY A 602 -23.61 -20.01 -2.71
N ASP A 603 -22.35 -20.45 -2.76
CA ASP A 603 -21.70 -21.02 -1.57
C ASP A 603 -21.54 -19.97 -0.47
N THR A 604 -21.66 -20.43 0.78
CA THR A 604 -21.26 -19.69 1.97
C THR A 604 -20.21 -20.50 2.73
N GLY A 605 -19.12 -19.86 3.16
CA GLY A 605 -18.04 -20.54 3.87
C GLY A 605 -16.89 -19.62 4.25
N SER A 606 -15.72 -20.21 4.45
CA SER A 606 -14.50 -19.53 4.89
C SER A 606 -13.32 -19.87 3.99
N VAL A 607 -12.81 -18.88 3.27
CA VAL A 607 -11.64 -19.04 2.40
C VAL A 607 -10.60 -18.00 2.74
N GLU A 608 -9.40 -18.46 3.07
CA GLU A 608 -8.24 -17.60 3.35
C GLU A 608 -7.15 -17.91 2.33
N ILE A 609 -6.67 -16.89 1.62
CA ILE A 609 -5.54 -17.03 0.68
C ILE A 609 -4.49 -15.97 1.03
N SER A 610 -3.25 -16.39 1.21
CA SER A 610 -2.15 -15.46 1.52
C SER A 610 -0.84 -15.77 0.82
N ASP A 611 -0.05 -14.73 0.54
CA ASP A 611 1.32 -14.84 0.01
C ASP A 611 1.39 -15.64 -1.31
N ILE A 612 0.51 -15.38 -2.30
CA ILE A 612 0.48 -16.03 -3.64
C ILE A 612 0.54 -14.98 -4.75
N VAL A 613 1.14 -15.31 -5.90
CA VAL A 613 1.02 -14.51 -7.14
C VAL A 613 0.35 -15.32 -8.24
N PHE A 614 -0.65 -14.75 -8.90
CA PHE A 614 -1.25 -15.31 -10.12
C PHE A 614 -0.64 -14.64 -11.35
N GLN A 615 -0.32 -15.44 -12.37
CA GLN A 615 0.25 -14.97 -13.63
C GLN A 615 -0.35 -15.73 -14.82
N THR A 616 -0.01 -15.27 -16.02
CA THR A 616 -0.23 -16.01 -17.25
C THR A 616 1.10 -16.33 -17.92
N MET A 617 1.15 -17.47 -18.60
CA MET A 617 2.15 -17.76 -19.61
C MET A 617 1.52 -17.47 -20.96
N GLY A 618 1.86 -16.31 -21.51
CA GLY A 618 1.15 -15.68 -22.60
C GLY A 618 1.33 -16.35 -23.98
N PRO A 619 0.47 -16.01 -24.94
CA PRO A 619 -0.73 -15.17 -24.77
C PRO A 619 -1.86 -15.92 -24.03
N ALA A 620 -2.75 -15.20 -23.34
CA ALA A 620 -3.86 -15.76 -22.54
C ALA A 620 -5.11 -14.87 -22.54
N ALA A 621 -5.59 -14.49 -23.74
CA ALA A 621 -6.66 -13.52 -23.94
C ALA A 621 -8.04 -13.86 -23.31
N GLY A 622 -8.27 -15.11 -22.93
CA GLY A 622 -9.49 -15.61 -22.29
C GLY A 622 -9.35 -15.92 -20.80
N ALA A 623 -8.21 -15.62 -20.16
CA ALA A 623 -8.00 -15.95 -18.76
C ALA A 623 -8.73 -14.96 -17.82
N ILE A 624 -9.69 -15.46 -17.04
CA ILE A 624 -10.16 -14.81 -15.81
C ILE A 624 -9.35 -15.43 -14.68
N LEU A 625 -8.37 -14.71 -14.13
CA LEU A 625 -7.42 -15.32 -13.19
C LEU A 625 -8.10 -15.80 -11.91
N ILE A 626 -8.94 -14.95 -11.31
CA ILE A 626 -9.63 -15.27 -10.06
C ILE A 626 -11.10 -14.94 -10.25
N GLU A 627 -11.97 -15.94 -10.10
CA GLU A 627 -13.41 -15.75 -9.92
C GLU A 627 -13.77 -16.06 -8.47
N TRP A 628 -14.36 -15.10 -7.79
CA TRP A 628 -14.72 -15.18 -6.38
C TRP A 628 -16.24 -15.29 -6.25
N ASN A 629 -16.71 -16.48 -5.87
CA ASN A 629 -18.14 -16.81 -5.82
C ASN A 629 -18.71 -16.93 -4.41
N ILE A 630 -17.83 -17.02 -3.41
CA ILE A 630 -18.22 -17.39 -2.07
C ILE A 630 -18.67 -16.18 -1.24
N LYS A 631 -19.75 -16.37 -0.47
CA LYS A 631 -20.17 -15.49 0.62
C LYS A 631 -19.50 -15.90 1.93
N GLU A 632 -19.05 -14.93 2.70
CA GLU A 632 -18.45 -15.18 4.00
C GLU A 632 -19.46 -15.79 4.99
N THR A 633 -19.02 -16.76 5.81
CA THR A 633 -19.84 -17.28 6.92
C THR A 633 -19.80 -16.39 8.16
N SER A 634 -18.76 -15.57 8.27
CA SER A 634 -18.56 -14.53 9.29
C SER A 634 -17.68 -13.43 8.71
N GLN A 635 -17.77 -12.23 9.26
CA GLN A 635 -17.06 -11.04 8.76
C GLN A 635 -15.57 -11.30 8.53
N GLY A 636 -15.10 -11.11 7.29
CA GLY A 636 -13.71 -11.31 6.87
C GLY A 636 -13.25 -12.77 6.80
N SER A 637 -14.15 -13.75 6.91
CA SER A 637 -13.78 -15.17 6.79
C SER A 637 -13.50 -15.62 5.36
N ALA A 638 -13.82 -14.79 4.37
CA ALA A 638 -13.57 -15.00 2.96
C ALA A 638 -12.72 -13.83 2.43
N GLY A 639 -11.41 -14.05 2.19
CA GLY A 639 -10.53 -12.97 1.77
C GLY A 639 -9.13 -13.37 1.31
N MET A 640 -8.38 -12.37 0.83
CA MET A 640 -7.01 -12.48 0.34
C MET A 640 -6.08 -11.44 0.98
N TRP A 641 -4.88 -11.86 1.37
CA TRP A 641 -3.85 -11.00 2.01
C TRP A 641 -2.48 -11.19 1.37
N ASP A 642 -1.83 -10.13 0.91
CA ASP A 642 -0.55 -10.25 0.16
C ASP A 642 -0.68 -11.23 -1.03
N VAL A 643 -1.83 -11.19 -1.71
CA VAL A 643 -2.08 -11.95 -2.94
C VAL A 643 -2.11 -10.98 -4.12
N HIS A 644 -1.33 -11.25 -5.14
CA HIS A 644 -1.15 -10.32 -6.25
C HIS A 644 -1.42 -11.02 -7.59
N THR A 645 -1.72 -10.25 -8.63
CA THR A 645 -1.65 -10.71 -10.01
C THR A 645 -0.53 -9.95 -10.72
N ARG A 646 0.33 -10.66 -11.45
CA ARG A 646 1.45 -10.06 -12.20
C ARG A 646 1.43 -10.56 -13.65
N ILE A 647 0.96 -9.74 -14.57
CA ILE A 647 0.74 -10.12 -15.97
C ILE A 647 1.90 -9.62 -16.83
N GLY A 648 2.79 -10.54 -17.19
CA GLY A 648 3.99 -10.24 -17.97
C GLY A 648 5.13 -9.61 -17.16
N GLY A 649 6.13 -9.09 -17.87
CA GLY A 649 7.29 -8.38 -17.30
C GLY A 649 8.19 -9.21 -16.40
N SER A 650 7.99 -10.53 -16.31
CA SER A 650 8.81 -11.40 -15.45
C SER A 650 9.09 -12.75 -16.10
N ALA A 651 10.16 -13.40 -15.64
CA ALA A 651 10.63 -14.67 -16.19
C ALA A 651 9.53 -15.74 -16.19
N GLY A 652 9.45 -16.50 -17.29
CA GLY A 652 8.47 -17.57 -17.49
C GLY A 652 7.14 -17.13 -18.11
N THR A 653 6.81 -15.83 -18.06
CA THR A 653 5.53 -15.33 -18.61
C THR A 653 5.48 -15.32 -20.13
N GLN A 654 6.64 -15.32 -20.81
CA GLN A 654 6.79 -15.12 -22.27
C GLN A 654 6.31 -13.73 -22.76
N LEU A 655 5.94 -12.84 -21.84
CA LEU A 655 5.41 -11.50 -22.05
C LEU A 655 6.45 -10.47 -21.55
N GLN A 656 7.68 -10.61 -22.02
CA GLN A 656 8.86 -9.84 -21.58
C GLN A 656 9.35 -8.90 -22.69
N SER A 657 10.34 -8.05 -22.42
CA SER A 657 10.81 -7.02 -23.37
C SER A 657 11.33 -7.58 -24.70
N ASN A 658 11.78 -8.83 -24.73
CA ASN A 658 12.17 -9.52 -25.96
C ASN A 658 10.98 -9.87 -26.90
N THR A 659 9.75 -9.87 -26.40
CA THR A 659 8.52 -10.15 -27.16
C THR A 659 7.63 -8.91 -27.27
N CYS A 660 7.56 -8.12 -26.20
CA CYS A 660 6.55 -7.09 -25.97
C CYS A 660 7.14 -5.69 -25.81
N ALA A 661 8.32 -5.42 -26.37
CA ALA A 661 8.92 -4.09 -26.36
C ALA A 661 7.96 -3.02 -26.90
N LYS A 662 7.93 -1.85 -26.23
CA LYS A 662 7.15 -0.71 -26.70
C LYS A 662 7.59 -0.20 -28.08
N ASN A 663 6.67 0.41 -28.83
CA ASN A 663 6.99 1.06 -30.10
C ASN A 663 6.24 2.40 -30.30
N PRO A 664 6.56 3.46 -29.52
CA PRO A 664 5.85 4.72 -29.60
C PRO A 664 6.08 5.52 -30.89
N ASN A 665 7.07 5.14 -31.70
CA ASN A 665 7.49 5.88 -32.89
C ASN A 665 6.68 5.51 -34.14
N ALA A 666 5.77 4.56 -34.05
CA ALA A 666 4.89 4.16 -35.14
C ALA A 666 3.50 3.83 -34.59
N THR A 667 2.46 4.18 -35.35
CA THR A 667 1.12 3.64 -35.06
C THR A 667 1.13 2.13 -35.27
N HIS A 668 0.66 1.38 -34.30
CA HIS A 668 0.58 -0.08 -34.37
C HIS A 668 -0.72 -0.60 -33.76
N SER A 669 -1.14 -1.79 -34.19
CA SER A 669 -2.16 -2.55 -33.48
C SER A 669 -1.57 -3.22 -32.24
N SER A 670 -2.43 -3.75 -31.37
CA SER A 670 -1.98 -4.64 -30.29
C SER A 670 -1.25 -5.86 -30.87
N ASN A 671 -0.10 -6.22 -30.29
CA ASN A 671 0.57 -7.48 -30.60
C ASN A 671 -0.21 -8.66 -29.98
N PRO A 672 -0.75 -9.61 -30.76
CA PRO A 672 -1.49 -10.75 -30.24
C PRO A 672 -0.68 -11.63 -29.28
N ASP A 673 0.63 -11.71 -29.46
CA ASP A 673 1.53 -12.49 -28.59
C ASP A 673 1.70 -11.84 -27.20
N CYS A 674 1.32 -10.56 -27.08
CA CYS A 674 1.43 -9.78 -25.85
C CYS A 674 0.10 -9.62 -25.09
N ILE A 675 -0.93 -10.38 -25.47
CA ILE A 675 -2.21 -10.36 -24.76
C ILE A 675 -2.11 -11.21 -23.49
N GLY A 676 -2.18 -10.54 -22.34
CA GLY A 676 -1.85 -11.09 -21.03
C GLY A 676 -3.01 -11.77 -20.30
N ALA A 677 -4.22 -11.19 -20.28
CA ALA A 677 -5.37 -11.75 -19.56
C ALA A 677 -6.70 -11.13 -20.02
N PHE A 678 -7.82 -11.82 -19.79
CA PHE A 678 -9.16 -11.26 -19.99
C PHE A 678 -9.58 -10.36 -18.82
N MET A 679 -9.38 -10.85 -17.59
CA MET A 679 -9.72 -10.18 -16.34
C MET A 679 -8.86 -10.69 -15.18
N LEU A 680 -8.46 -9.82 -14.25
CA LEU A 680 -7.60 -10.19 -13.12
C LEU A 680 -8.41 -10.70 -11.92
N LEU A 681 -9.52 -10.06 -11.59
CA LEU A 681 -10.44 -10.48 -10.52
C LEU A 681 -11.90 -10.23 -10.90
N HIS A 682 -12.74 -11.24 -10.75
CA HIS A 682 -14.20 -11.16 -10.84
C HIS A 682 -14.82 -11.56 -9.50
N VAL A 683 -15.50 -10.65 -8.81
CA VAL A 683 -16.29 -10.98 -7.60
C VAL A 683 -17.76 -11.03 -8.02
N THR A 684 -18.38 -12.20 -7.93
CA THR A 684 -19.70 -12.43 -8.51
C THR A 684 -20.84 -12.02 -7.59
N GLU A 685 -22.05 -11.99 -8.16
CA GLU A 685 -23.29 -11.45 -7.57
C GLU A 685 -23.55 -11.83 -6.11
N LYS A 686 -23.30 -13.10 -5.75
CA LYS A 686 -23.64 -13.62 -4.41
C LYS A 686 -22.48 -13.62 -3.44
N ALA A 687 -21.30 -13.17 -3.88
CA ALA A 687 -20.08 -13.30 -3.12
C ALA A 687 -19.88 -12.12 -2.15
N SER A 688 -19.00 -12.29 -1.17
CA SER A 688 -18.48 -11.21 -0.33
C SER A 688 -16.98 -11.41 -0.17
N ILE A 689 -16.20 -10.34 -0.02
CA ILE A 689 -14.74 -10.45 -0.04
C ILE A 689 -14.04 -9.42 0.83
N TYR A 690 -12.99 -9.86 1.52
CA TYR A 690 -12.01 -9.01 2.19
C TYR A 690 -10.68 -9.05 1.43
N LEU A 691 -10.15 -7.89 1.03
CA LEU A 691 -8.89 -7.72 0.34
C LEU A 691 -7.97 -6.81 1.13
N GLU A 692 -6.71 -7.21 1.31
CA GLU A 692 -5.69 -6.42 1.98
C GLU A 692 -4.31 -6.62 1.35
N ASN A 693 -3.70 -5.50 0.93
CA ASN A 693 -2.44 -5.48 0.20
C ASN A 693 -2.46 -6.38 -1.05
N ASN A 694 -3.48 -6.21 -1.90
CA ASN A 694 -3.58 -6.92 -3.18
C ASN A 694 -3.19 -5.99 -4.33
N TRP A 695 -2.30 -6.46 -5.19
CA TRP A 695 -1.82 -5.69 -6.33
C TRP A 695 -2.16 -6.42 -7.63
N PHE A 696 -2.95 -5.77 -8.48
CA PHE A 696 -3.44 -6.30 -9.75
C PHE A 696 -2.72 -5.61 -10.90
N TRP A 697 -1.49 -6.04 -11.17
CA TRP A 697 -0.58 -5.34 -12.07
C TRP A 697 -0.44 -6.03 -13.42
N VAL A 698 -0.57 -5.23 -14.46
CA VAL A 698 -0.25 -5.59 -15.84
C VAL A 698 1.04 -4.88 -16.20
N ALA A 699 2.03 -5.63 -16.68
CA ALA A 699 3.39 -5.13 -16.72
C ALA A 699 3.55 -3.93 -17.66
N ASP A 700 3.96 -2.79 -17.09
CA ASP A 700 4.37 -1.60 -17.83
C ASP A 700 5.88 -1.64 -18.19
N HIS A 701 6.65 -2.48 -17.49
CA HIS A 701 8.08 -2.68 -17.73
C HIS A 701 8.58 -4.08 -17.36
N GLU A 702 9.81 -4.38 -17.81
CA GLU A 702 10.54 -5.62 -17.60
C GLU A 702 11.26 -5.66 -16.23
N LEU A 703 11.10 -6.76 -15.49
CA LEU A 703 11.66 -6.95 -14.14
C LEU A 703 12.89 -7.86 -14.09
N ASP A 704 13.12 -8.72 -15.09
CA ASP A 704 14.16 -9.77 -15.02
C ASP A 704 15.22 -9.67 -16.11
N LEU A 705 14.85 -9.27 -17.35
CA LEU A 705 15.84 -9.06 -18.40
C LEU A 705 16.62 -7.76 -18.17
N THR A 706 17.88 -7.76 -18.62
CA THR A 706 18.87 -6.73 -18.29
C THR A 706 18.53 -5.32 -18.78
N ASP A 707 17.60 -5.20 -19.71
CA ASP A 707 17.24 -3.90 -20.30
C ASP A 707 16.25 -3.12 -19.42
N HIS A 708 15.47 -3.81 -18.59
CA HIS A 708 14.42 -3.24 -17.72
C HIS A 708 13.54 -2.22 -18.44
N THR A 709 13.28 -2.46 -19.75
CA THR A 709 12.59 -1.50 -20.59
C THR A 709 11.09 -1.57 -20.39
N GLN A 710 10.41 -0.47 -20.74
CA GLN A 710 8.96 -0.44 -20.81
C GLN A 710 8.43 -1.37 -21.91
N ILE A 711 7.32 -2.04 -21.64
CA ILE A 711 6.69 -3.04 -22.51
C ILE A 711 5.20 -2.76 -22.71
N ASP A 712 4.64 -3.34 -23.77
CA ASP A 712 3.21 -3.34 -24.09
C ASP A 712 2.63 -4.71 -23.73
N VAL A 713 1.93 -4.82 -22.59
CA VAL A 713 1.13 -6.00 -22.25
C VAL A 713 -0.35 -5.63 -22.21
N TYR A 714 -1.19 -6.41 -22.88
CA TYR A 714 -2.61 -6.10 -23.03
C TYR A 714 -3.45 -7.03 -22.13
N SER A 715 -3.98 -6.51 -21.02
CA SER A 715 -4.99 -7.18 -20.20
C SER A 715 -6.30 -6.41 -20.28
N GLY A 716 -7.43 -7.10 -20.45
CA GLY A 716 -8.70 -6.43 -20.70
C GLY A 716 -9.20 -5.62 -19.51
N ARG A 717 -9.27 -6.26 -18.34
CA ARG A 717 -9.99 -5.75 -17.16
C ARG A 717 -9.18 -6.03 -15.90
N GLY A 718 -9.12 -5.07 -14.99
CA GLY A 718 -8.54 -5.27 -13.67
C GLY A 718 -9.51 -6.04 -12.77
N ILE A 719 -10.23 -5.30 -11.94
CA ILE A 719 -11.17 -5.85 -10.96
C ILE A 719 -12.61 -5.50 -11.33
N LEU A 720 -13.46 -6.51 -11.41
CA LEU A 720 -14.92 -6.37 -11.49
C LEU A 720 -15.56 -6.85 -10.19
N ILE A 721 -16.27 -5.94 -9.49
CA ILE A 721 -17.12 -6.28 -8.36
C ILE A 721 -18.58 -6.21 -8.79
N ALA A 722 -19.23 -7.37 -8.85
CA ALA A 722 -20.63 -7.53 -9.15
C ALA A 722 -21.46 -7.97 -7.93
N SER A 723 -20.87 -8.00 -6.73
CA SER A 723 -21.50 -8.46 -5.49
C SER A 723 -22.75 -7.63 -5.15
N GLU A 724 -23.94 -8.18 -5.33
CA GLU A 724 -25.21 -7.44 -5.21
C GLU A 724 -25.44 -6.93 -3.78
N GLU A 725 -25.04 -7.72 -2.77
CA GLU A 725 -25.30 -7.43 -1.35
C GLU A 725 -24.03 -7.09 -0.56
N GLY A 726 -22.84 -7.32 -1.12
CA GLY A 726 -21.59 -7.25 -0.35
C GLY A 726 -21.58 -8.23 0.85
N PRO A 727 -20.85 -7.91 1.93
CA PRO A 727 -19.92 -6.78 2.04
C PRO A 727 -18.63 -6.99 1.25
N THR A 728 -18.02 -5.90 0.79
CA THR A 728 -16.66 -5.92 0.22
C THR A 728 -15.77 -4.91 0.94
N TRP A 729 -14.58 -5.33 1.36
CA TRP A 729 -13.55 -4.45 1.89
C TRP A 729 -12.28 -4.56 1.05
N MET A 730 -11.70 -3.41 0.70
CA MET A 730 -10.46 -3.34 -0.07
C MET A 730 -9.49 -2.38 0.62
N TYR A 731 -8.50 -2.93 1.32
CA TYR A 731 -7.49 -2.17 2.04
C TYR A 731 -6.16 -2.13 1.30
N GLY A 732 -5.74 -0.94 0.86
CA GLY A 732 -4.47 -0.75 0.16
C GLY A 732 -4.37 -1.60 -1.11
N THR A 733 -5.44 -1.66 -1.91
CA THR A 733 -5.42 -2.38 -3.19
C THR A 733 -4.99 -1.46 -4.32
N ALA A 734 -4.28 -2.00 -5.30
CA ALA A 734 -3.94 -1.29 -6.53
C ALA A 734 -4.31 -2.15 -7.75
N SER A 735 -4.84 -1.53 -8.80
CA SER A 735 -5.09 -2.19 -10.09
C SER A 735 -4.63 -1.27 -11.20
N GLU A 736 -3.73 -1.75 -12.06
CA GLU A 736 -3.00 -0.88 -12.97
C GLU A 736 -2.87 -1.48 -14.37
N HIS A 737 -2.86 -0.58 -15.36
CA HIS A 737 -2.53 -0.83 -16.76
C HIS A 737 -3.43 -1.84 -17.48
N ASN A 738 -4.71 -1.91 -17.09
CA ASN A 738 -5.73 -2.67 -17.82
C ASN A 738 -6.37 -1.81 -18.92
N VAL A 739 -6.69 -2.42 -20.06
CA VAL A 739 -7.12 -1.72 -21.28
C VAL A 739 -8.46 -1.00 -21.11
N LEU A 740 -9.46 -1.65 -20.50
CA LEU A 740 -10.82 -1.10 -20.40
C LEU A 740 -11.04 -0.34 -19.08
N TYR A 741 -10.68 -0.97 -17.96
CA TYR A 741 -10.80 -0.38 -16.63
C TYR A 741 -9.91 -1.09 -15.63
N ASN A 742 -9.48 -0.35 -14.62
CA ASN A 742 -8.76 -0.88 -13.47
C ASN A 742 -9.72 -1.37 -12.39
N TYR A 743 -10.73 -0.56 -12.01
CA TYR A 743 -11.82 -0.99 -11.14
C TYR A 743 -13.17 -0.74 -11.81
N GLN A 744 -14.04 -1.74 -11.79
CA GLN A 744 -15.45 -1.59 -12.11
C GLN A 744 -16.32 -2.15 -10.98
N LEU A 745 -17.25 -1.33 -10.50
CA LEU A 745 -18.31 -1.70 -9.57
C LEU A 745 -19.62 -1.68 -10.36
N ALA A 746 -20.29 -2.82 -10.50
CA ALA A 746 -21.48 -2.91 -11.34
C ALA A 746 -22.60 -3.68 -10.63
N ASN A 747 -23.79 -3.09 -10.52
CA ASN A 747 -24.95 -3.69 -9.84
C ASN A 747 -24.62 -4.16 -8.41
N THR A 748 -23.80 -3.40 -7.69
CA THR A 748 -23.23 -3.83 -6.40
C THR A 748 -23.62 -2.90 -5.26
N SER A 749 -23.58 -3.41 -4.03
CA SER A 749 -23.80 -2.61 -2.82
C SER A 749 -22.86 -2.96 -1.67
N ASN A 750 -22.78 -2.08 -0.67
CA ASN A 750 -22.03 -2.27 0.57
C ASN A 750 -20.53 -2.47 0.33
N ILE A 751 -19.89 -1.46 -0.27
CA ILE A 751 -18.49 -1.50 -0.68
C ILE A 751 -17.67 -0.50 0.10
N PHE A 752 -16.58 -0.95 0.73
CA PHE A 752 -15.54 -0.08 1.27
C PHE A 752 -14.21 -0.28 0.53
N MET A 753 -13.57 0.82 0.15
CA MET A 753 -12.26 0.84 -0.52
C MET A 753 -11.38 1.91 0.11
N GLY A 754 -10.17 1.58 0.60
CA GLY A 754 -9.28 2.59 1.17
C GLY A 754 -7.85 2.16 1.50
N ALA A 755 -6.80 2.87 1.06
CA ALA A 755 -6.80 3.64 -0.18
C ALA A 755 -6.78 2.69 -1.40
N ILE A 756 -7.28 3.17 -2.53
CA ILE A 756 -7.10 2.51 -3.84
C ILE A 756 -6.15 3.30 -4.72
N GLN A 757 -5.52 2.62 -5.67
CA GLN A 757 -4.61 3.24 -6.63
C GLN A 757 -4.74 2.62 -8.02
N THR A 758 -4.64 3.45 -9.08
CA THR A 758 -4.66 3.03 -10.49
C THR A 758 -3.72 3.83 -11.38
N GLU A 759 -3.18 3.17 -12.40
CA GLU A 759 -2.53 3.81 -13.55
C GLU A 759 -3.14 3.35 -14.89
N THR A 760 -3.28 4.28 -15.83
CA THR A 760 -3.62 3.98 -17.24
C THR A 760 -2.45 3.28 -17.94
N PRO A 761 -2.67 2.30 -18.83
CA PRO A 761 -1.57 1.68 -19.58
C PRO A 761 -0.80 2.72 -20.42
N TYR A 762 0.54 2.67 -20.37
CA TYR A 762 1.39 3.75 -20.90
C TYR A 762 1.34 3.89 -22.42
N TYR A 763 1.03 2.78 -23.12
CA TYR A 763 0.88 2.78 -24.57
C TYR A 763 -0.37 3.53 -25.03
N GLN A 764 -1.43 3.65 -24.22
CA GLN A 764 -2.66 4.32 -24.64
C GLN A 764 -2.35 5.80 -24.97
N SER A 765 -2.73 6.33 -26.13
CA SER A 765 -3.75 5.80 -27.08
C SER A 765 -3.22 5.08 -28.33
N ASN A 766 -2.05 4.42 -28.26
CA ASN A 766 -1.47 3.64 -29.36
C ASN A 766 -1.23 2.17 -28.94
N PRO A 767 -2.24 1.31 -29.02
CA PRO A 767 -3.63 1.63 -29.37
C PRO A 767 -4.45 2.17 -28.18
N ASP A 768 -5.63 2.69 -28.47
CA ASP A 768 -6.62 3.13 -27.48
C ASP A 768 -7.37 1.94 -26.83
N SER A 769 -8.35 2.23 -25.98
CA SER A 769 -9.09 1.21 -25.21
C SER A 769 -10.08 0.38 -26.02
N THR A 770 -10.28 0.65 -27.31
CA THR A 770 -11.21 -0.11 -28.16
C THR A 770 -10.67 -1.47 -28.61
N THR A 771 -9.40 -1.74 -28.35
CA THR A 771 -8.66 -2.92 -28.83
C THR A 771 -7.58 -3.32 -27.81
N PRO A 772 -7.20 -4.62 -27.68
CA PRO A 772 -7.60 -5.77 -28.49
C PRO A 772 -8.85 -6.50 -28.00
N PHE A 773 -9.50 -6.02 -26.95
CA PHE A 773 -10.63 -6.71 -26.34
C PHE A 773 -11.95 -6.23 -26.93
N THR A 774 -12.74 -7.18 -27.43
CA THR A 774 -14.11 -6.88 -27.84
C THR A 774 -14.94 -6.57 -26.60
N THR A 775 -15.75 -5.51 -26.67
CA THR A 775 -16.70 -5.18 -25.61
C THR A 775 -17.68 -6.33 -25.40
N ASN A 776 -17.88 -6.69 -24.14
CA ASN A 776 -18.69 -7.82 -23.73
C ASN A 776 -19.68 -7.38 -22.65
N SER A 777 -20.96 -7.32 -23.02
CA SER A 777 -22.04 -6.86 -22.13
C SER A 777 -22.26 -7.78 -20.92
N VAL A 778 -21.83 -9.05 -20.97
CA VAL A 778 -21.90 -9.97 -19.83
C VAL A 778 -21.10 -9.44 -18.64
N TYR A 779 -19.99 -8.74 -18.90
CA TYR A 779 -19.13 -8.15 -17.86
C TYR A 779 -19.37 -6.65 -17.68
N GLY A 780 -20.43 -6.12 -18.28
CA GLY A 780 -20.81 -4.70 -18.19
C GLY A 780 -19.76 -3.75 -18.73
N ASP A 781 -19.02 -4.13 -19.78
CA ASP A 781 -17.90 -3.31 -20.27
C ASP A 781 -18.28 -1.90 -20.69
N PRO A 782 -17.36 -0.92 -20.53
CA PRO A 782 -17.54 0.41 -21.06
C PRO A 782 -17.56 0.40 -22.60
N SER A 783 -18.32 1.34 -23.17
CA SER A 783 -18.27 1.66 -24.60
C SER A 783 -17.39 2.90 -24.82
N PHE A 784 -16.45 2.80 -25.74
CA PHE A 784 -15.50 3.86 -26.06
C PHE A 784 -15.79 4.40 -27.48
N THR A 785 -16.21 5.68 -27.55
CA THR A 785 -16.57 6.37 -28.80
C THR A 785 -16.15 7.86 -28.77
N GLY A 786 -15.29 8.27 -27.84
CA GLY A 786 -15.00 9.66 -27.52
C GLY A 786 -13.73 10.23 -28.15
N GLY A 787 -12.96 9.42 -28.89
CA GLY A 787 -11.66 9.80 -29.46
C GLY A 787 -10.48 9.53 -28.52
N SER A 788 -9.24 9.72 -28.99
CA SER A 788 -8.04 9.17 -28.35
C SER A 788 -7.87 9.53 -26.85
N LEU A 789 -8.16 10.76 -26.43
CA LEU A 789 -8.03 11.17 -25.02
C LEU A 789 -9.17 10.64 -24.12
N ALA A 790 -10.35 10.39 -24.70
CA ALA A 790 -11.51 9.88 -23.98
C ALA A 790 -11.56 8.34 -23.98
N ASP A 791 -11.04 7.70 -25.03
CA ASP A 791 -11.01 6.25 -25.21
C ASP A 791 -9.80 5.63 -24.46
N LYS A 792 -9.66 5.99 -23.18
CA LYS A 792 -8.63 5.50 -22.26
C LYS A 792 -9.26 4.76 -21.08
N ALA A 793 -8.49 3.85 -20.50
CA ALA A 793 -8.95 2.99 -19.42
C ALA A 793 -9.54 3.79 -18.25
N TRP A 794 -10.69 3.37 -17.74
CA TRP A 794 -11.22 3.97 -16.51
C TRP A 794 -10.35 3.60 -15.31
N GLY A 795 -10.01 4.58 -14.47
CA GLY A 795 -9.46 4.29 -13.15
C GLY A 795 -10.50 3.56 -12.31
N VAL A 796 -11.66 4.20 -12.15
CA VAL A 796 -12.82 3.61 -11.46
C VAL A 796 -14.09 3.89 -12.26
N ARG A 797 -14.91 2.86 -12.48
CA ARG A 797 -16.24 3.01 -13.07
C ARG A 797 -17.29 2.38 -12.15
N ILE A 798 -18.29 3.15 -11.74
CA ILE A 798 -19.36 2.74 -10.83
C ILE A 798 -20.67 2.79 -11.60
N VAL A 799 -21.35 1.65 -11.73
CA VAL A 799 -22.54 1.48 -12.58
C VAL A 799 -23.66 0.84 -11.78
N ASN A 800 -24.84 1.47 -11.74
CA ASN A 800 -26.04 0.94 -11.09
C ASN A 800 -25.79 0.41 -9.67
N SER A 801 -24.94 1.11 -8.91
CA SER A 801 -24.47 0.65 -7.60
C SER A 801 -24.92 1.58 -6.49
N GLU A 802 -24.96 1.08 -5.27
CA GLU A 802 -25.34 1.86 -4.09
C GLU A 802 -24.40 1.60 -2.91
N ASP A 803 -24.37 2.50 -1.92
CA ASP A 803 -23.59 2.29 -0.69
C ASP A 803 -22.09 2.00 -0.96
N VAL A 804 -21.47 2.85 -1.79
CA VAL A 804 -20.04 2.76 -2.12
C VAL A 804 -19.26 3.84 -1.38
N PHE A 805 -18.28 3.41 -0.59
CA PHE A 805 -17.45 4.26 0.26
C PHE A 805 -15.98 4.13 -0.15
N ILE A 806 -15.44 5.16 -0.78
CA ILE A 806 -14.03 5.22 -1.20
C ILE A 806 -13.30 6.23 -0.33
N THR A 807 -12.30 5.77 0.42
CA THR A 807 -11.48 6.58 1.33
C THR A 807 -10.01 6.57 0.93
N GLY A 808 -9.60 7.60 0.21
CA GLY A 808 -8.31 7.69 -0.45
C GLY A 808 -8.35 6.99 -1.81
N ALA A 809 -8.24 7.74 -2.89
CA ALA A 809 -8.14 7.19 -4.24
C ALA A 809 -7.08 7.94 -5.04
N GLY A 810 -6.05 7.24 -5.49
CA GLY A 810 -4.99 7.76 -6.34
C GLY A 810 -5.14 7.27 -7.77
N LEU A 811 -5.69 8.09 -8.67
CA LEU A 811 -6.03 7.65 -10.02
C LEU A 811 -5.22 8.43 -11.08
N TYR A 812 -4.26 7.78 -11.72
CA TYR A 812 -3.21 8.46 -12.47
C TYR A 812 -3.20 8.12 -13.96
N SER A 813 -3.03 9.16 -14.77
CA SER A 813 -2.75 9.05 -16.21
C SER A 813 -1.48 9.82 -16.51
N PHE A 814 -0.36 9.11 -16.67
CA PHE A 814 0.97 9.73 -16.82
C PHE A 814 1.39 9.98 -18.26
N PHE A 815 0.76 9.28 -19.22
CA PHE A 815 1.27 9.16 -20.56
C PHE A 815 0.18 9.30 -21.63
N ASP A 816 0.62 9.76 -22.80
CA ASP A 816 -0.06 9.51 -24.06
C ASP A 816 0.94 8.89 -25.04
N ASN A 817 0.78 7.61 -25.35
CA ASN A 817 1.73 6.82 -26.18
C ASN A 817 3.19 7.01 -25.70
N TYR A 818 3.44 6.72 -24.42
CA TYR A 818 4.72 6.89 -23.72
C TYR A 818 5.29 8.33 -23.66
N SER A 819 4.63 9.34 -24.22
CA SER A 819 5.00 10.75 -24.01
C SER A 819 4.38 11.28 -22.72
N GLN A 820 5.13 12.09 -21.99
CA GLN A 820 4.66 12.76 -20.77
C GLN A 820 4.35 14.25 -20.99
N ASP A 821 4.40 14.75 -22.23
CA ASP A 821 4.16 16.17 -22.52
C ASP A 821 2.77 16.64 -22.03
N CYS A 822 1.79 15.73 -22.07
CA CYS A 822 0.43 15.95 -21.59
C CYS A 822 0.33 16.30 -20.09
N LEU A 823 1.34 15.98 -19.28
CA LEU A 823 1.36 16.33 -17.85
C LEU A 823 1.45 17.85 -17.62
N GLN A 824 2.08 18.59 -18.55
CA GLN A 824 2.22 20.06 -18.45
C GLN A 824 0.86 20.76 -18.48
N THR A 825 -0.09 20.18 -19.21
CA THR A 825 -1.47 20.66 -19.38
C THR A 825 -2.50 19.83 -18.62
N SER A 826 -2.07 18.75 -17.98
CA SER A 826 -2.91 17.81 -17.22
C SER A 826 -4.05 17.22 -18.06
N ASN A 827 -3.73 16.78 -19.28
CA ASN A 827 -4.70 16.26 -20.25
C ASN A 827 -4.19 14.99 -20.97
N CYS A 828 -3.50 14.10 -20.24
CA CYS A 828 -3.12 12.78 -20.75
C CYS A 828 -4.35 11.91 -21.04
N GLN A 829 -5.46 12.19 -20.36
CA GLN A 829 -6.73 11.50 -20.49
C GLN A 829 -7.88 12.45 -20.13
N SER A 830 -9.04 12.34 -20.78
CA SER A 830 -10.17 13.23 -20.52
C SER A 830 -10.93 12.87 -19.24
N ASN A 831 -11.15 11.58 -18.94
CA ASN A 831 -12.00 11.15 -17.83
C ASN A 831 -11.37 10.02 -17.02
N MET A 832 -11.55 10.00 -15.69
CA MET A 832 -10.86 9.05 -14.80
C MET A 832 -11.77 8.23 -13.88
N LEU A 833 -12.72 8.88 -13.21
CA LEU A 833 -13.74 8.24 -12.38
C LEU A 833 -15.12 8.46 -13.00
N SER A 834 -15.85 7.40 -13.34
CA SER A 834 -17.23 7.46 -13.84
C SER A 834 -18.24 6.96 -12.80
N ILE A 835 -19.34 7.70 -12.64
CA ILE A 835 -20.51 7.32 -11.83
C ILE A 835 -21.73 7.32 -12.75
N GLU A 836 -22.39 6.18 -12.89
CA GLU A 836 -23.47 5.96 -13.85
C GLU A 836 -24.66 5.31 -13.13
N GLY A 837 -25.83 5.97 -13.14
CA GLY A 837 -27.06 5.41 -12.57
C GLY A 837 -26.95 4.93 -11.12
N SER A 838 -26.08 5.54 -10.31
CA SER A 838 -25.68 5.06 -8.98
C SER A 838 -26.12 6.01 -7.87
N GLY A 839 -26.32 5.48 -6.66
CA GLY A 839 -26.82 6.23 -5.50
C GLY A 839 -25.92 6.07 -4.27
N ASN A 840 -26.04 7.00 -3.32
CA ASN A 840 -25.30 6.95 -2.05
C ASN A 840 -23.77 6.70 -2.19
N ILE A 841 -23.14 7.39 -3.15
CA ILE A 841 -21.69 7.29 -3.40
C ILE A 841 -20.95 8.32 -2.54
N HIS A 842 -19.98 7.85 -1.75
CA HIS A 842 -19.19 8.71 -0.86
C HIS A 842 -17.71 8.52 -1.13
N ILE A 843 -17.07 9.57 -1.63
CA ILE A 843 -15.65 9.55 -1.94
C ILE A 843 -14.96 10.62 -1.10
N THR A 844 -13.94 10.24 -0.35
CA THR A 844 -13.12 11.14 0.45
C THR A 844 -11.66 11.02 0.06
N GLY A 845 -10.95 12.13 -0.13
CA GLY A 845 -9.53 12.12 -0.53
C GLY A 845 -9.30 11.52 -1.92
N LEU A 846 -10.03 12.00 -2.92
CA LEU A 846 -9.81 11.61 -4.32
C LEU A 846 -8.72 12.48 -4.93
N SER A 847 -7.59 11.87 -5.27
CA SER A 847 -6.47 12.49 -5.97
C SER A 847 -6.32 11.91 -7.37
N THR A 848 -6.23 12.77 -8.38
CA THR A 848 -6.00 12.34 -9.77
C THR A 848 -4.79 13.05 -10.38
N VAL A 849 -4.11 12.41 -11.33
CA VAL A 849 -2.98 13.00 -12.07
C VAL A 849 -3.24 12.94 -13.57
N GLY A 850 -2.94 14.04 -14.27
CA GLY A 850 -2.89 14.07 -15.74
C GLY A 850 -4.23 13.93 -16.45
N VAL A 851 -5.35 14.24 -15.78
CA VAL A 851 -6.70 14.07 -16.32
C VAL A 851 -7.46 15.39 -16.39
N GLU A 852 -8.36 15.56 -17.36
CA GLU A 852 -9.19 16.77 -17.46
C GLU A 852 -10.34 16.74 -16.43
N ASN A 853 -11.13 15.67 -16.45
CA ASN A 853 -12.24 15.41 -15.55
C ASN A 853 -11.83 14.36 -14.51
N MET A 854 -11.79 14.79 -13.24
CA MET A 854 -11.55 13.90 -12.11
C MET A 854 -12.73 12.94 -11.91
N VAL A 855 -13.95 13.48 -12.05
CA VAL A 855 -15.21 12.75 -11.88
C VAL A 855 -16.13 13.08 -13.06
N THR A 856 -16.77 12.06 -13.62
CA THR A 856 -17.90 12.17 -14.55
C THR A 856 -19.13 11.49 -13.97
N ILE A 857 -20.30 12.09 -14.18
CA ILE A 857 -21.60 11.60 -13.73
C ILE A 857 -22.51 11.49 -14.95
N ASP A 858 -22.99 10.28 -15.26
CA ASP A 858 -23.84 9.97 -16.43
C ASP A 858 -23.31 10.61 -17.73
N GLY A 859 -21.99 10.48 -17.96
CA GLY A 859 -21.31 11.03 -19.13
C GLY A 859 -21.05 12.54 -19.10
N GLN A 860 -21.44 13.26 -18.06
CA GLN A 860 -21.17 14.70 -17.89
C GLN A 860 -20.03 14.96 -16.90
N SER A 861 -19.26 16.02 -17.11
CA SER A 861 -18.18 16.41 -16.17
C SER A 861 -18.77 16.79 -14.80
N GLY A 862 -18.30 16.13 -13.74
CA GLY A 862 -18.73 16.34 -12.35
C GLY A 862 -17.72 17.10 -11.50
N ALA A 863 -16.43 16.95 -11.77
CA ALA A 863 -15.36 17.72 -11.15
C ALA A 863 -14.11 17.72 -12.04
N VAL A 864 -13.45 18.87 -12.17
CA VAL A 864 -12.32 19.07 -13.10
C VAL A 864 -10.99 19.28 -12.37
N PHE A 865 -9.91 18.79 -12.96
CA PHE A 865 -8.57 18.84 -12.37
C PHE A 865 -8.10 20.27 -12.09
N LYS A 866 -8.32 21.19 -13.05
CA LYS A 866 -7.85 22.59 -12.97
C LYS A 866 -8.35 23.32 -11.72
N ASP A 867 -9.52 22.93 -11.21
CA ASP A 867 -10.14 23.55 -10.04
C ASP A 867 -9.63 22.93 -8.74
N ASN A 868 -8.95 21.78 -8.78
CA ASN A 868 -8.58 21.02 -7.60
C ASN A 868 -7.07 20.82 -7.45
N ARG A 869 -6.25 21.60 -8.19
CA ARG A 869 -4.79 21.47 -8.19
C ARG A 869 -4.21 21.41 -6.78
N ASN A 870 -3.34 20.44 -6.57
CA ASN A 870 -2.64 20.18 -5.33
C ASN A 870 -1.11 20.31 -5.57
N THR A 871 -0.26 19.70 -4.73
CA THR A 871 1.20 19.71 -4.84
C THR A 871 1.70 19.18 -6.18
N PHE A 872 1.11 18.08 -6.66
CA PHE A 872 1.37 17.48 -7.96
C PHE A 872 0.08 16.95 -8.60
N ALA A 873 -0.70 16.17 -7.83
CA ALA A 873 -2.04 15.75 -8.24
C ALA A 873 -3.04 16.92 -8.19
N ALA A 874 -4.29 16.67 -8.57
CA ALA A 874 -5.45 17.45 -8.13
C ALA A 874 -6.20 16.62 -7.08
N THR A 875 -6.77 17.25 -6.04
CA THR A 875 -7.43 16.52 -4.95
C THR A 875 -8.77 17.12 -4.53
N ILE A 876 -9.75 16.25 -4.36
CA ILE A 876 -11.07 16.53 -3.78
C ILE A 876 -11.08 15.96 -2.35
N ALA A 877 -11.42 16.78 -1.37
CA ALA A 877 -11.51 16.35 0.03
C ALA A 877 -12.72 15.43 0.21
N MET A 878 -13.89 15.85 -0.26
CA MET A 878 -15.10 15.04 -0.23
C MET A 878 -15.95 15.27 -1.47
N PHE A 879 -16.47 14.18 -2.02
CA PHE A 879 -17.49 14.17 -3.05
C PHE A 879 -18.69 13.41 -2.50
N LYS A 880 -19.74 14.15 -2.15
CA LYS A 880 -20.99 13.59 -1.63
C LYS A 880 -21.93 13.32 -2.81
N GLY A 881 -22.41 12.08 -2.91
CA GLY A 881 -23.02 11.49 -4.09
C GLY A 881 -24.01 12.37 -4.84
N ALA A 882 -23.89 12.36 -6.16
CA ALA A 882 -24.98 12.67 -7.05
C ALA A 882 -25.96 11.49 -6.99
N ASP A 883 -27.13 11.66 -6.39
CA ASP A 883 -28.26 10.77 -6.69
C ASP A 883 -28.63 11.04 -8.14
N THR A 884 -28.19 10.16 -9.05
CA THR A 884 -28.47 10.34 -10.48
C THR A 884 -29.90 9.93 -10.86
N GLY A 885 -30.60 9.23 -9.95
CA GLY A 885 -32.00 8.85 -10.10
C GLY A 885 -32.22 7.61 -10.95
N VAL A 886 -33.19 6.79 -10.49
CA VAL A 886 -33.71 5.51 -11.02
C VAL A 886 -32.65 4.44 -11.33
N LYS A 887 -32.56 3.42 -10.46
CA LYS A 887 -31.96 2.11 -10.78
C LYS A 887 -32.53 1.64 -12.12
N CYS A 888 -31.69 1.55 -13.14
CA CYS A 888 -32.04 0.96 -14.42
C CYS A 888 -32.18 -0.56 -14.28
#